data_AF-A0A6G0VSA2-F1
#
_entry.id   AF-A0A6G0VSA2-F1
#
_cell.length_a   1.000
_cell.length_b   1.000
_cell.length_c   1.000
_cell.angle_alpha   90.00
_cell.angle_beta   90.00
_cell.angle_gamma   90.00
#
_symmetry.space_group_name_H-M   'P 1'
#
loop_
_entity.id
_entity.type
_entity.pdbx_description
1 polymer ?
#
loop_
_entity_poly.entity_id
_entity_poly.type
_entity_poly.pdbx_seq_one_letter_code
_entity_poly.pdbx_strand_id
1 'polypeptide(L)'
;FKPSGQEAPNQHKLICGVHKPILPEMPKEGDCVEFKVWKNTIRHPFSIYADFESLLMKTEEKKGDSIKIIQKNEAISYSFVVKASEDVPMALLEEYEIPAKPVIYRGEESRHNVARHFVETIVEVAQKIEGLMKTNIPLIMTEGEEKTHQECRVCNLCKCSLAGGEKVRDHDHLTGKFRQTLCSRCNLELQQPKFVPVFFHNLSNYDSHFIITELGYDTQTINVIPNSEEKFISFSKHISSTFTVRFIDTFRFMASSLSSLAENLITPGLKNFRETAKHFVTGDMPLVTRKGVYPYDYTDSWERLEDTRLPRKSSFYSTLTETGITEDDYEHAKEVWEHFDCKTLGDYSDLYLKIDVLLLADVFENFRDVCMRAYNLDATHYFIAPDLSFDAMLKFTGQKLQLLDGYDMLLMFENGKRDGLVQVSKRYGNANNNKTPGYDKTKDKSWIIYQDCNYLYGWAMSQYMPYGRFNCVEPTLTGLNDLDDTSPIGRVYKVDVSYPKELHDQHNDLPFLPQNSVPCESKVRKLMATFEKKQNYIVHYRNLQQAIKNGLIVEKVHRVIQFNQSDWLAKYIELNTEIRKRAKNYFEKDFFKLMNNAVFGMLLYLFYLKNVTNIFFFTGKTMQSKWKEMKMELVSCERRLQKLINKCTFKHCINYNENLNAVALENKIIRFDKPIYIDKYTFLNYIFAVLDISKTLMYEYHYDVMRKHYVYHLKADDFYKDLLENSNLMDRMDTSDLPPNHPCYTTARKKIPGFFSDEVKGDTMTEFCVLIAKLYAYNISEVGGGGVGVKKIKAKGIRGHVVFNHMTINNNVAIF
;
A
#
# COMPACT_ATOMS: atom_id res chain seq x y z
N PHE A 1 -13.53 36.44 -6.96
CA PHE A 1 -14.63 36.17 -7.91
C PHE A 1 -15.41 34.92 -7.51
N LYS A 2 -16.67 35.07 -7.08
CA LYS A 2 -17.66 33.98 -6.96
C LYS A 2 -18.84 34.31 -7.91
N PRO A 3 -19.44 33.33 -8.62
CA PRO A 3 -20.66 33.58 -9.40
C PRO A 3 -21.79 34.06 -8.48
N SER A 4 -22.69 34.89 -9.00
CA SER A 4 -23.86 35.42 -8.27
C SER A 4 -25.12 35.36 -9.14
N GLY A 5 -26.28 35.61 -8.54
CA GLY A 5 -27.57 35.51 -9.25
C GLY A 5 -27.86 34.10 -9.77
N GLN A 6 -28.53 34.01 -10.92
CA GLN A 6 -28.99 32.75 -11.53
C GLN A 6 -27.86 31.86 -12.06
N GLU A 7 -26.67 32.41 -12.29
CA GLU A 7 -25.52 31.67 -12.80
C GLU A 7 -24.93 30.72 -11.73
N ALA A 8 -24.93 31.14 -10.46
CA ALA A 8 -24.47 30.32 -9.34
C ALA A 8 -25.25 28.99 -9.15
N PRO A 9 -26.60 28.94 -9.09
CA PRO A 9 -27.35 27.68 -8.98
C PRO A 9 -27.28 26.85 -10.26
N ASN A 10 -27.15 27.47 -11.45
CA ASN A 10 -26.95 26.72 -12.70
C ASN A 10 -25.58 26.01 -12.71
N GLN A 11 -24.52 26.72 -12.31
CA GLN A 11 -23.18 26.17 -12.16
C GLN A 11 -23.12 25.11 -11.04
N HIS A 12 -23.81 25.34 -9.92
CA HIS A 12 -23.95 24.34 -8.85
C HIS A 12 -24.67 23.07 -9.34
N LYS A 13 -25.76 23.19 -10.11
CA LYS A 13 -26.45 22.02 -10.70
C LYS A 13 -25.56 21.23 -11.65
N LEU A 14 -24.76 21.90 -12.50
CA LEU A 14 -23.82 21.25 -13.41
C LEU A 14 -22.73 20.44 -12.68
N ILE A 15 -22.28 20.92 -11.52
CA ILE A 15 -21.19 20.27 -10.77
C ILE A 15 -21.72 19.25 -9.76
N CYS A 16 -22.82 19.56 -9.06
CA CYS A 16 -23.36 18.75 -7.96
C CYS A 16 -24.41 17.72 -8.42
N GLY A 17 -25.13 17.97 -9.51
CA GLY A 17 -26.26 17.15 -9.97
C GLY A 17 -25.90 15.72 -10.42
N VAL A 18 -24.61 15.41 -10.56
CA VAL A 18 -24.09 14.05 -10.84
C VAL A 18 -23.80 13.23 -9.57
N HIS A 19 -24.03 13.80 -8.38
CA HIS A 19 -23.84 13.16 -7.09
C HIS A 19 -25.17 12.84 -6.41
N LYS A 20 -25.20 11.81 -5.54
CA LYS A 20 -26.35 11.59 -4.64
C LYS A 20 -26.49 12.79 -3.68
N PRO A 21 -27.72 13.16 -3.27
CA PRO A 21 -27.93 14.20 -2.27
C PRO A 21 -27.37 13.76 -0.91
N ILE A 22 -26.20 14.31 -0.56
CA ILE A 22 -25.49 14.08 0.70
C ILE A 22 -24.97 15.45 1.17
N LEU A 23 -25.03 15.73 2.48
CA LEU A 23 -24.57 17.01 3.02
C LEU A 23 -23.04 17.04 3.17
N PRO A 24 -22.30 17.93 2.46
CA PRO A 24 -20.88 18.15 2.73
C PRO A 24 -20.68 19.01 3.98
N GLU A 25 -19.94 18.51 4.96
CA GLU A 25 -19.48 19.26 6.14
C GLU A 25 -18.00 19.62 5.91
N MET A 26 -17.79 20.85 5.42
CA MET A 26 -16.47 21.38 5.08
C MET A 26 -15.68 21.79 6.35
N PRO A 27 -14.33 21.83 6.28
CA PRO A 27 -13.51 22.36 7.36
C PRO A 27 -13.73 23.87 7.55
N LYS A 28 -13.25 24.39 8.68
CA LYS A 28 -13.23 25.84 8.92
C LYS A 28 -12.07 26.48 8.16
N GLU A 29 -12.25 27.75 7.82
CA GLU A 29 -11.19 28.57 7.21
C GLU A 29 -9.94 28.56 8.09
N GLY A 30 -8.80 28.19 7.48
CA GLY A 30 -7.51 28.08 8.17
C GLY A 30 -7.24 26.76 8.92
N ASP A 31 -8.18 25.80 8.96
CA ASP A 31 -7.90 24.48 9.53
C ASP A 31 -6.72 23.82 8.81
N CYS A 32 -5.85 23.15 9.58
CA CYS A 32 -4.62 22.52 9.07
C CYS A 32 -4.41 21.11 9.63
N VAL A 33 -3.87 20.22 8.80
CA VAL A 33 -3.27 18.96 9.23
C VAL A 33 -1.81 19.20 9.61
N GLU A 34 -1.42 18.63 10.75
CA GLU A 34 -0.07 18.61 11.31
C GLU A 34 0.07 17.34 12.16
N PHE A 35 1.29 16.91 12.47
CA PHE A 35 1.49 15.71 13.30
C PHE A 35 1.04 15.95 14.76
N LYS A 36 0.09 15.12 15.22
CA LYS A 36 -0.51 15.23 16.57
C LYS A 36 -0.48 13.94 17.40
N VAL A 37 -0.17 12.79 16.81
CA VAL A 37 -0.29 11.48 17.49
C VAL A 37 1.00 11.05 18.18
N TRP A 38 1.50 11.90 19.09
CA TRP A 38 2.75 11.66 19.81
C TRP A 38 2.78 10.35 20.60
N LYS A 39 1.63 9.85 21.10
CA LYS A 39 1.53 8.51 21.71
C LYS A 39 2.05 7.36 20.83
N ASN A 40 1.99 7.52 19.50
CA ASN A 40 2.46 6.50 18.55
C ASN A 40 3.99 6.42 18.48
N THR A 41 4.73 7.34 19.15
CA THR A 41 6.19 7.24 19.30
C THR A 41 6.61 6.34 20.47
N ILE A 42 5.67 5.89 21.31
CA ILE A 42 5.94 4.92 22.38
C ILE A 42 5.72 3.51 21.83
N ARG A 43 6.68 2.60 22.05
CA ARG A 43 6.52 1.19 21.68
C ARG A 43 5.35 0.58 22.47
N HIS A 44 4.42 -0.07 21.78
CA HIS A 44 3.28 -0.71 22.41
C HIS A 44 3.74 -1.89 23.28
N PRO A 45 3.38 -1.96 24.58
CA PRO A 45 3.97 -2.94 25.51
C PRO A 45 3.67 -4.40 25.19
N PHE A 46 2.53 -4.68 24.53
CA PHE A 46 2.12 -6.04 24.14
C PHE A 46 1.77 -6.14 22.66
N SER A 47 1.99 -7.28 22.05
CA SER A 47 1.49 -7.64 20.73
C SER A 47 1.24 -9.15 20.69
N ILE A 48 0.12 -9.58 20.13
CA ILE A 48 -0.18 -11.00 19.97
C ILE A 48 0.00 -11.34 18.49
N TYR A 49 0.70 -12.41 18.19
CA TYR A 49 0.82 -12.95 16.82
C TYR A 49 0.07 -14.27 16.79
N ALA A 50 -0.76 -14.50 15.78
CA ALA A 50 -1.63 -15.67 15.68
C ALA A 50 -1.84 -16.08 14.22
N ASP A 51 -2.18 -17.36 14.03
CA ASP A 51 -2.53 -17.94 12.73
C ASP A 51 -3.46 -19.16 12.94
N PHE A 52 -4.20 -19.56 11.88
CA PHE A 52 -5.07 -20.74 11.88
C PHE A 52 -4.65 -21.73 10.79
N GLU A 53 -4.86 -23.02 11.06
CA GLU A 53 -4.91 -24.04 10.01
C GLU A 53 -6.31 -24.60 9.82
N SER A 54 -6.63 -25.08 8.61
CA SER A 54 -7.99 -25.49 8.24
C SER A 54 -8.04 -26.66 7.25
N LEU A 55 -9.07 -27.50 7.36
CA LEU A 55 -9.39 -28.50 6.32
C LEU A 55 -9.87 -27.82 5.04
N LEU A 56 -9.42 -28.31 3.88
CA LEU A 56 -9.97 -27.92 2.58
C LEU A 56 -11.04 -28.91 2.10
N MET A 57 -12.19 -28.94 2.80
CA MET A 57 -13.29 -29.85 2.47
C MET A 57 -13.84 -29.56 1.07
N LYS A 58 -13.76 -30.55 0.18
CA LYS A 58 -14.27 -30.47 -1.20
C LYS A 58 -15.80 -30.51 -1.18
N THR A 59 -16.44 -29.59 -1.90
CA THR A 59 -17.90 -29.50 -2.00
C THR A 59 -18.34 -29.20 -3.44
N GLU A 60 -19.60 -29.51 -3.75
CA GLU A 60 -20.23 -29.20 -5.04
C GLU A 60 -21.43 -28.25 -4.90
N GLU A 61 -21.62 -27.64 -3.73
CA GLU A 61 -22.75 -26.73 -3.44
C GLU A 61 -22.88 -25.61 -4.48
N LYS A 62 -24.11 -25.36 -4.93
CA LYS A 62 -24.44 -24.25 -5.84
C LYS A 62 -25.08 -23.10 -5.07
N LYS A 63 -24.45 -21.93 -5.08
CA LYS A 63 -24.96 -20.68 -4.49
C LYS A 63 -25.67 -19.87 -5.59
N GLY A 64 -26.89 -20.28 -5.92
CA GLY A 64 -27.64 -19.77 -7.08
C GLY A 64 -27.16 -20.36 -8.41
N ASP A 65 -27.67 -19.84 -9.53
CA ASP A 65 -27.51 -20.47 -10.84
C ASP A 65 -26.08 -20.41 -11.42
N SER A 66 -25.23 -19.49 -10.93
CA SER A 66 -23.96 -19.14 -11.57
C SER A 66 -22.70 -19.32 -10.70
N ILE A 67 -22.84 -19.77 -9.46
CA ILE A 67 -21.72 -19.96 -8.53
C ILE A 67 -21.73 -21.39 -7.99
N LYS A 68 -20.70 -22.16 -8.33
CA LYS A 68 -20.37 -23.44 -7.67
C LYS A 68 -19.30 -23.18 -6.61
N ILE A 69 -19.59 -23.49 -5.36
CA ILE A 69 -18.61 -23.59 -4.29
C ILE A 69 -17.83 -24.89 -4.52
N ILE A 70 -16.50 -24.82 -4.51
CA ILE A 70 -15.62 -25.96 -4.83
C ILE A 70 -14.97 -26.52 -3.55
N GLN A 71 -14.70 -25.64 -2.58
CA GLN A 71 -14.07 -25.96 -1.30
C GLN A 71 -14.72 -25.12 -0.20
N LYS A 72 -14.81 -25.68 1.00
CA LYS A 72 -15.21 -25.03 2.25
C LYS A 72 -14.10 -25.23 3.28
N ASN A 73 -13.73 -24.16 3.96
CA ASN A 73 -12.65 -24.19 4.95
C ASN A 73 -13.26 -24.38 6.35
N GLU A 74 -12.70 -25.28 7.15
CA GLU A 74 -13.06 -25.50 8.57
C GLU A 74 -11.78 -25.45 9.42
N ALA A 75 -11.71 -24.51 10.37
CA ALA A 75 -10.54 -24.33 11.22
C ALA A 75 -10.32 -25.56 12.12
N ILE A 76 -9.13 -26.16 12.03
CA ILE A 76 -8.72 -27.34 12.82
C ILE A 76 -7.86 -27.00 14.02
N SER A 77 -7.02 -25.98 13.89
CA SER A 77 -6.15 -25.53 14.95
C SER A 77 -5.85 -24.04 14.84
N TYR A 78 -5.41 -23.48 15.94
CA TYR A 78 -4.79 -22.17 15.98
C TYR A 78 -3.51 -22.22 16.81
N SER A 79 -2.61 -21.29 16.55
CA SER A 79 -1.55 -20.94 17.48
C SER A 79 -1.53 -19.43 17.71
N PHE A 80 -1.12 -19.02 18.91
CA PHE A 80 -0.72 -17.63 19.16
C PHE A 80 0.44 -17.52 20.14
N VAL A 81 1.22 -16.44 20.03
CA VAL A 81 2.26 -16.06 20.99
C VAL A 81 2.02 -14.63 21.48
N VAL A 82 2.15 -14.42 22.79
CA VAL A 82 2.03 -13.10 23.42
C VAL A 82 3.43 -12.50 23.56
N LYS A 83 3.74 -11.49 22.73
CA LYS A 83 5.00 -10.76 22.78
C LYS A 83 4.87 -9.54 23.69
N ALA A 84 5.50 -9.60 24.86
CA ALA A 84 5.76 -8.44 25.70
C ALA A 84 7.02 -7.68 25.24
N SER A 85 7.04 -6.36 25.43
CA SER A 85 8.23 -5.52 25.26
C SER A 85 9.30 -5.91 26.29
N GLU A 86 10.58 -5.76 25.92
CA GLU A 86 11.72 -6.14 26.77
C GLU A 86 11.80 -5.36 28.08
N ASP A 87 11.16 -4.19 28.14
CA ASP A 87 11.03 -3.39 29.36
C ASP A 87 9.98 -3.92 30.35
N VAL A 88 9.02 -4.75 29.94
CA VAL A 88 7.96 -5.24 30.86
C VAL A 88 8.58 -6.19 31.89
N PRO A 89 8.47 -5.92 33.21
CA PRO A 89 9.07 -6.77 34.23
C PRO A 89 8.51 -8.20 34.20
N MET A 90 9.39 -9.21 34.21
CA MET A 90 9.00 -10.62 34.25
C MET A 90 8.06 -10.94 35.42
N ALA A 91 8.30 -10.33 36.58
CA ALA A 91 7.44 -10.49 37.76
C ALA A 91 5.97 -10.09 37.50
N LEU A 92 5.70 -9.06 36.69
CA LEU A 92 4.33 -8.68 36.31
C LEU A 92 3.73 -9.67 35.30
N LEU A 93 4.55 -10.23 34.40
CA LEU A 93 4.07 -11.26 33.46
C LEU A 93 3.70 -12.55 34.20
N GLU A 94 4.44 -12.90 35.24
CA GLU A 94 4.16 -14.04 36.13
C GLU A 94 2.93 -13.77 37.02
N GLU A 95 2.85 -12.60 37.68
CA GLU A 95 1.72 -12.21 38.55
C GLU A 95 0.37 -12.22 37.82
N TYR A 96 0.34 -11.73 36.59
CA TYR A 96 -0.88 -11.71 35.75
C TYR A 96 -1.03 -12.94 34.87
N GLU A 97 -0.21 -13.98 35.06
CA GLU A 97 -0.24 -15.25 34.33
C GLU A 97 -0.30 -15.08 32.79
N ILE A 98 0.55 -14.21 32.24
CA ILE A 98 0.64 -13.96 30.80
C ILE A 98 1.38 -15.13 30.13
N PRO A 99 0.83 -15.77 29.07
CA PRO A 99 1.48 -16.91 28.42
C PRO A 99 2.87 -16.56 27.84
N ALA A 100 3.92 -17.12 28.43
CA ALA A 100 5.31 -16.94 28.00
C ALA A 100 5.77 -17.93 26.89
N LYS A 101 4.91 -18.90 26.53
CA LYS A 101 5.14 -19.88 25.45
C LYS A 101 4.02 -19.76 24.42
N PRO A 102 4.26 -20.12 23.13
CA PRO A 102 3.20 -20.25 22.15
C PRO A 102 2.11 -21.19 22.65
N VAL A 103 0.87 -20.71 22.62
CA VAL A 103 -0.32 -21.50 22.88
C VAL A 103 -0.72 -22.12 21.54
N ILE A 104 -0.90 -23.44 21.53
CA ILE A 104 -1.37 -24.21 20.38
C ILE A 104 -2.61 -24.96 20.84
N TYR A 105 -3.65 -24.95 20.02
CA TYR A 105 -4.87 -25.72 20.25
C TYR A 105 -5.29 -26.37 18.95
N ARG A 106 -5.39 -27.70 18.95
CA ARG A 106 -6.03 -28.49 17.90
C ARG A 106 -7.40 -28.90 18.41
N GLY A 107 -8.43 -28.74 17.58
CA GLY A 107 -9.75 -29.28 17.82
C GLY A 107 -9.80 -30.79 17.59
N GLU A 108 -11.02 -31.32 17.65
CA GLU A 108 -11.35 -32.70 17.33
C GLU A 108 -12.65 -32.70 16.52
N GLU A 109 -12.95 -33.77 15.79
CA GLU A 109 -14.23 -33.95 15.10
C GLU A 109 -15.44 -33.86 16.07
N SER A 110 -15.26 -34.16 17.37
CA SER A 110 -16.30 -33.98 18.38
C SER A 110 -16.51 -32.52 18.84
N ARG A 111 -15.60 -31.61 18.47
CA ARG A 111 -15.46 -30.23 18.99
C ARG A 111 -15.08 -29.22 17.90
N HIS A 112 -15.90 -29.10 16.86
CA HIS A 112 -15.68 -28.21 15.69
C HIS A 112 -15.45 -26.70 15.98
N ASN A 113 -15.71 -26.21 17.20
CA ASN A 113 -15.75 -24.77 17.50
C ASN A 113 -14.37 -24.15 17.82
N VAL A 114 -13.34 -24.51 17.03
CA VAL A 114 -11.94 -24.04 17.19
C VAL A 114 -11.84 -22.50 17.18
N ALA A 115 -12.54 -21.85 16.26
CA ALA A 115 -12.57 -20.38 16.16
C ALA A 115 -13.18 -19.70 17.40
N ARG A 116 -14.15 -20.35 18.05
CA ARG A 116 -14.78 -19.85 19.27
C ARG A 116 -13.85 -19.97 20.46
N HIS A 117 -13.21 -21.13 20.61
CA HIS A 117 -12.21 -21.37 21.65
C HIS A 117 -11.03 -20.37 21.54
N PHE A 118 -10.62 -20.02 20.31
CA PHE A 118 -9.67 -18.94 20.05
C PHE A 118 -10.17 -17.59 20.58
N VAL A 119 -11.39 -17.17 20.25
CA VAL A 119 -11.95 -15.88 20.70
C VAL A 119 -12.06 -15.84 22.22
N GLU A 120 -12.56 -16.91 22.86
CA GLU A 120 -12.66 -17.04 24.32
C GLU A 120 -11.25 -16.90 24.96
N THR A 121 -10.26 -17.67 24.48
CA THR A 121 -8.87 -17.61 24.99
C THR A 121 -8.21 -16.22 24.80
N ILE A 122 -8.39 -15.59 23.64
CA ILE A 122 -7.82 -14.25 23.37
C ILE A 122 -8.47 -13.18 24.24
N VAL A 123 -9.76 -13.31 24.56
CA VAL A 123 -10.46 -12.38 25.48
C VAL A 123 -9.91 -12.53 26.90
N GLU A 124 -9.70 -13.76 27.39
CA GLU A 124 -9.09 -14.01 28.70
C GLU A 124 -7.67 -13.42 28.80
N VAL A 125 -6.82 -13.70 27.81
CA VAL A 125 -5.45 -13.12 27.74
C VAL A 125 -5.51 -11.59 27.68
N ALA A 126 -6.43 -11.02 26.92
CA ALA A 126 -6.58 -9.57 26.82
C ALA A 126 -7.11 -8.93 28.12
N GLN A 127 -7.94 -9.62 28.91
CA GLN A 127 -8.35 -9.17 30.25
C GLN A 127 -7.17 -9.18 31.23
N LYS A 128 -6.32 -10.22 31.19
CA LYS A 128 -5.07 -10.26 31.97
C LYS A 128 -4.13 -9.11 31.59
N ILE A 129 -3.96 -8.84 30.30
CA ILE A 129 -3.20 -7.68 29.79
C ILE A 129 -3.85 -6.35 30.24
N GLU A 130 -5.17 -6.20 30.19
CA GLU A 130 -5.85 -4.99 30.69
C GLU A 130 -5.59 -4.77 32.19
N GLY A 131 -5.54 -5.84 32.99
CA GLY A 131 -5.15 -5.81 34.39
C GLY A 131 -3.74 -5.26 34.58
N LEU A 132 -2.75 -5.88 33.94
CA LEU A 132 -1.34 -5.49 34.02
C LEU A 132 -1.11 -4.05 33.53
N MET A 133 -1.77 -3.65 32.45
CA MET A 133 -1.67 -2.30 31.88
C MET A 133 -2.22 -1.19 32.81
N LYS A 134 -2.99 -1.52 33.85
CA LYS A 134 -3.46 -0.56 34.87
C LYS A 134 -2.44 -0.32 36.00
N THR A 135 -1.37 -1.11 36.06
CA THR A 135 -0.28 -0.93 37.03
C THR A 135 0.41 0.42 36.82
N ASN A 136 0.70 1.10 37.93
CA ASN A 136 1.32 2.41 37.94
C ASN A 136 2.48 2.44 38.96
N ILE A 137 3.64 1.97 38.52
CA ILE A 137 4.90 2.03 39.28
C ILE A 137 5.37 3.49 39.34
N PRO A 138 5.64 4.04 40.54
CA PRO A 138 6.15 5.39 40.69
C PRO A 138 7.47 5.63 39.93
N LEU A 139 7.66 6.87 39.50
CA LEU A 139 8.87 7.35 38.84
C LEU A 139 10.15 7.00 39.62
N ILE A 140 11.10 6.38 38.92
CA ILE A 140 12.47 6.11 39.36
C ILE A 140 13.41 6.92 38.48
N MET A 141 14.29 7.70 39.10
CA MET A 141 15.29 8.53 38.41
C MET A 141 16.66 8.41 39.07
N THR A 142 17.69 8.36 38.23
CA THR A 142 19.09 8.54 38.62
C THR A 142 19.46 10.02 38.71
N GLU A 143 20.55 10.34 39.42
CA GLU A 143 21.06 11.72 39.52
C GLU A 143 21.38 12.34 38.14
N GLY A 144 21.86 11.54 37.18
CA GLY A 144 22.16 11.98 35.82
C GLY A 144 20.91 12.31 35.00
N GLU A 145 19.82 11.56 35.18
CA GLU A 145 18.53 11.84 34.56
C GLU A 145 17.88 13.09 35.18
N GLU A 146 17.99 13.27 36.49
CA GLU A 146 17.46 14.46 37.17
C GLU A 146 18.26 15.71 36.76
N LYS A 147 19.58 15.62 36.59
CA LYS A 147 20.39 16.70 35.98
C LYS A 147 19.95 17.00 34.55
N THR A 148 19.75 15.99 33.72
CA THR A 148 19.23 16.14 32.34
C THR A 148 17.85 16.80 32.35
N HIS A 149 16.99 16.40 33.28
CA HIS A 149 15.68 16.99 33.51
C HIS A 149 15.76 18.42 34.05
N GLN A 150 16.82 18.84 34.72
CA GLN A 150 17.00 20.23 35.14
C GLN A 150 17.52 21.11 33.98
N GLU A 151 18.50 20.63 33.23
CA GLU A 151 19.14 21.38 32.14
C GLU A 151 18.25 21.58 30.90
N CYS A 152 17.33 20.65 30.62
CA CYS A 152 16.52 20.65 29.39
C CYS A 152 15.62 21.91 29.22
N ARG A 153 15.95 22.83 28.30
CA ARG A 153 15.18 24.09 28.09
C ARG A 153 14.02 23.98 27.10
N VAL A 154 13.90 22.87 26.38
CA VAL A 154 12.91 22.66 25.30
C VAL A 154 12.29 21.27 25.40
N CYS A 155 10.98 21.15 25.19
CA CYS A 155 10.29 19.86 25.28
C CYS A 155 10.85 18.86 24.26
N ASN A 156 11.15 17.64 24.70
CA ASN A 156 11.74 16.59 23.87
C ASN A 156 10.88 16.25 22.63
N LEU A 157 9.56 16.45 22.68
CA LEU A 157 8.63 16.20 21.56
C LEU A 157 8.31 17.46 20.73
N CYS A 158 7.48 18.39 21.22
CA CYS A 158 7.05 19.59 20.46
C CYS A 158 8.18 20.57 20.12
N LYS A 159 9.37 20.43 20.71
CA LYS A 159 10.49 21.41 20.71
C LYS A 159 10.12 22.81 21.21
N CYS A 160 8.94 22.96 21.81
CA CYS A 160 8.45 24.20 22.39
C CYS A 160 9.20 24.53 23.70
N SER A 161 9.43 25.82 23.96
CA SER A 161 10.20 26.29 25.11
C SER A 161 9.57 25.88 26.44
N LEU A 162 10.41 25.47 27.40
CA LEU A 162 10.03 25.15 28.77
C LEU A 162 10.41 26.27 29.76
N ALA A 163 11.02 27.36 29.28
CA ALA A 163 11.39 28.49 30.13
C ALA A 163 10.13 29.23 30.61
N GLY A 164 9.85 29.17 31.91
CA GLY A 164 8.71 29.84 32.55
C GLY A 164 7.41 29.05 32.60
N GLY A 165 7.42 27.76 32.25
CA GLY A 165 6.25 26.88 32.34
C GLY A 165 6.52 25.57 33.11
N GLU A 166 5.46 24.82 33.41
CA GLU A 166 5.59 23.53 34.08
C GLU A 166 6.29 22.48 33.21
N LYS A 167 7.36 21.93 33.79
CA LYS A 167 8.26 20.96 33.18
C LYS A 167 7.96 19.58 33.75
N VAL A 168 7.55 18.64 32.90
CA VAL A 168 7.00 17.35 33.32
C VAL A 168 7.99 16.21 33.06
N ARG A 169 8.05 15.25 33.99
CA ARG A 169 8.86 14.03 33.93
C ARG A 169 8.01 12.90 33.32
N ASP A 170 8.18 12.65 32.03
CA ASP A 170 7.57 11.51 31.34
C ASP A 170 8.28 10.22 31.75
N HIS A 171 7.51 9.17 32.04
CA HIS A 171 8.03 7.90 32.52
C HIS A 171 7.12 6.73 32.12
N ASP A 172 7.65 5.53 32.28
CA ASP A 172 6.89 4.31 32.06
C ASP A 172 6.19 3.85 33.33
N HIS A 173 4.86 3.88 33.34
CA HIS A 173 4.04 3.38 34.46
C HIS A 173 4.24 1.87 34.71
N LEU A 174 4.79 1.09 33.76
CA LEU A 174 5.06 -0.34 33.95
C LEU A 174 6.44 -0.64 34.57
N THR A 175 7.35 0.35 34.64
CA THR A 175 8.72 0.13 35.13
C THR A 175 9.24 1.21 36.08
N GLY A 176 8.54 2.34 36.19
CA GLY A 176 9.02 3.55 36.84
C GLY A 176 10.08 4.33 36.04
N LYS A 177 10.70 3.75 35.00
CA LYS A 177 11.83 4.37 34.29
C LYS A 177 11.46 5.72 33.68
N PHE A 178 12.26 6.74 33.98
CA PHE A 178 12.21 8.03 33.29
C PHE A 178 12.47 7.87 31.79
N ARG A 179 11.70 8.59 30.97
CA ARG A 179 11.80 8.57 29.50
C ARG A 179 12.40 9.85 28.96
N GLN A 180 11.83 10.99 29.35
CA GLN A 180 12.16 12.30 28.76
C GLN A 180 11.50 13.47 29.52
N THR A 181 11.89 14.69 29.14
CA THR A 181 11.30 15.93 29.67
C THR A 181 10.29 16.52 28.69
N LEU A 182 9.05 16.73 29.15
CA LEU A 182 7.96 17.24 28.32
C LEU A 182 7.35 18.52 28.86
N CYS A 183 6.62 19.22 27.99
CA CYS A 183 5.59 20.17 28.43
C CYS A 183 4.31 19.40 28.80
N SER A 184 3.53 19.94 29.72
CA SER A 184 2.29 19.32 30.23
C SER A 184 1.35 18.82 29.12
N ARG A 185 1.13 19.60 28.05
CA ARG A 185 0.31 19.19 26.89
C ARG A 185 0.79 17.88 26.24
N CYS A 186 2.07 17.78 25.91
CA CYS A 186 2.60 16.56 25.28
C CYS A 186 2.54 15.37 26.24
N ASN A 187 2.77 15.58 27.54
CA ASN A 187 2.66 14.51 28.53
C ASN A 187 1.22 13.94 28.61
N LEU A 188 0.19 14.81 28.59
CA LEU A 188 -1.22 14.40 28.60
C LEU A 188 -1.67 13.67 27.31
N GLU A 189 -0.94 13.86 26.20
CA GLU A 189 -1.16 13.14 24.94
C GLU A 189 -0.54 11.72 24.95
N LEU A 190 0.50 11.47 25.76
CA LEU A 190 1.17 10.18 25.91
C LEU A 190 0.41 9.21 26.84
N GLN A 191 -0.86 8.97 26.53
CA GLN A 191 -1.69 8.02 27.28
C GLN A 191 -1.29 6.57 26.96
N GLN A 192 -1.28 5.71 27.98
CA GLN A 192 -1.14 4.27 27.80
C GLN A 192 -2.16 3.73 26.78
N PRO A 193 -1.77 2.79 25.90
CA PRO A 193 -2.69 2.16 24.96
C PRO A 193 -3.85 1.46 25.67
N LYS A 194 -5.07 1.74 25.21
CA LYS A 194 -6.31 1.08 25.68
C LYS A 194 -6.74 -0.06 24.75
N PHE A 195 -5.76 -0.76 24.19
CA PHE A 195 -6.00 -1.90 23.31
C PHE A 195 -4.84 -2.88 23.34
N VAL A 196 -5.07 -4.09 22.83
CA VAL A 196 -4.00 -5.03 22.45
C VAL A 196 -4.16 -5.39 20.96
N PRO A 197 -3.10 -5.30 20.15
CA PRO A 197 -3.13 -5.72 18.76
C PRO A 197 -2.91 -7.24 18.65
N VAL A 198 -3.73 -7.88 17.82
CA VAL A 198 -3.61 -9.29 17.42
C VAL A 198 -3.31 -9.31 15.92
N PHE A 199 -2.14 -9.81 15.56
CA PHE A 199 -1.59 -9.80 14.22
C PHE A 199 -1.72 -11.16 13.57
N PHE A 200 -2.29 -11.14 12.36
CA PHE A 200 -2.38 -12.27 11.44
C PHE A 200 -1.71 -11.87 10.12
N HIS A 201 -1.29 -12.84 9.31
CA HIS A 201 -0.77 -12.58 7.97
C HIS A 201 -1.84 -12.87 6.92
N ASN A 202 -2.30 -11.85 6.19
CA ASN A 202 -3.37 -11.96 5.17
C ASN A 202 -4.81 -12.17 5.74
N LEU A 203 -5.02 -11.82 7.01
CA LEU A 203 -6.29 -11.82 7.78
C LEU A 203 -7.55 -11.49 6.96
N SER A 204 -7.50 -10.40 6.18
CA SER A 204 -8.66 -9.86 5.42
C SER A 204 -9.21 -10.82 4.36
N ASN A 205 -8.47 -11.86 3.99
CA ASN A 205 -8.85 -12.80 2.94
C ASN A 205 -9.18 -14.21 3.44
N TYR A 206 -8.87 -14.53 4.69
CA TYR A 206 -8.94 -15.89 5.23
C TYR A 206 -9.49 -15.89 6.67
N ASP A 207 -8.64 -15.68 7.69
CA ASP A 207 -8.95 -15.90 9.11
C ASP A 207 -10.08 -15.02 9.65
N SER A 208 -10.25 -13.83 9.07
CA SER A 208 -11.33 -12.92 9.46
C SER A 208 -12.72 -13.55 9.31
N HIS A 209 -12.90 -14.51 8.40
CA HIS A 209 -14.16 -15.24 8.24
C HIS A 209 -14.45 -16.18 9.42
N PHE A 210 -13.43 -16.80 10.03
CA PHE A 210 -13.57 -17.64 11.22
C PHE A 210 -13.80 -16.80 12.48
N ILE A 211 -13.03 -15.72 12.65
CA ILE A 211 -13.06 -14.94 13.90
C ILE A 211 -14.36 -14.13 14.01
N ILE A 212 -14.83 -13.52 12.92
CA ILE A 212 -15.91 -12.53 12.98
C ILE A 212 -17.25 -13.15 13.41
N THR A 213 -17.58 -14.37 12.97
CA THR A 213 -18.83 -15.05 13.37
C THR A 213 -18.92 -15.23 14.88
N GLU A 214 -17.78 -15.51 15.53
CA GLU A 214 -17.72 -15.82 16.95
C GLU A 214 -17.70 -14.59 17.85
N LEU A 215 -17.43 -13.38 17.32
CA LEU A 215 -17.45 -12.13 18.10
C LEU A 215 -18.84 -11.76 18.66
N GLY A 216 -19.90 -12.45 18.24
CA GLY A 216 -21.29 -12.26 18.70
C GLY A 216 -21.62 -12.84 20.08
N TYR A 217 -20.66 -13.44 20.80
CA TYR A 217 -20.88 -14.13 22.08
C TYR A 217 -21.43 -13.25 23.22
N ASP A 218 -21.28 -11.92 23.15
CA ASP A 218 -21.80 -10.97 24.12
C ASP A 218 -22.39 -9.71 23.44
N THR A 219 -22.90 -8.77 24.26
CA THR A 219 -23.48 -7.49 23.78
C THR A 219 -22.47 -6.34 23.64
N GLN A 220 -21.17 -6.59 23.83
CA GLN A 220 -20.13 -5.55 23.72
C GLN A 220 -19.93 -5.10 22.28
N THR A 221 -19.54 -3.83 22.13
CA THR A 221 -19.41 -3.16 20.84
C THR A 221 -18.35 -3.83 19.96
N ILE A 222 -18.69 -4.07 18.70
CA ILE A 222 -17.77 -4.52 17.66
C ILE A 222 -17.58 -3.38 16.67
N ASN A 223 -16.36 -2.89 16.55
CA ASN A 223 -15.97 -1.87 15.57
C ASN A 223 -15.37 -2.56 14.34
N VAL A 224 -15.77 -2.14 13.13
CA VAL A 224 -15.26 -2.69 11.87
C VAL A 224 -14.79 -1.60 10.92
N ILE A 225 -13.75 -1.91 10.14
CA ILE A 225 -13.30 -1.13 8.99
C ILE A 225 -13.57 -1.97 7.74
N PRO A 226 -14.77 -1.88 7.13
CA PRO A 226 -15.14 -2.71 5.98
C PRO A 226 -14.39 -2.30 4.71
N ASN A 227 -13.99 -3.29 3.92
CA ASN A 227 -13.51 -3.14 2.54
C ASN A 227 -14.59 -3.59 1.53
N SER A 228 -15.41 -4.57 1.91
CA SER A 228 -16.68 -4.95 1.28
C SER A 228 -17.65 -5.45 2.35
N GLU A 229 -18.83 -5.93 1.95
CA GLU A 229 -19.82 -6.54 2.86
C GLU A 229 -19.31 -7.86 3.50
N GLU A 230 -18.30 -8.47 2.89
CA GLU A 230 -17.71 -9.76 3.31
C GLU A 230 -16.26 -9.65 3.79
N LYS A 231 -15.52 -8.59 3.43
CA LYS A 231 -14.09 -8.43 3.75
C LYS A 231 -13.82 -7.18 4.57
N PHE A 232 -13.02 -7.34 5.63
CA PHE A 232 -12.69 -6.27 6.58
C PHE A 232 -11.18 -5.98 6.56
N ILE A 233 -10.81 -4.70 6.58
CA ILE A 233 -9.40 -4.27 6.70
C ILE A 233 -8.88 -4.58 8.10
N SER A 234 -9.73 -4.32 9.10
CA SER A 234 -9.52 -4.61 10.51
C SER A 234 -10.85 -4.56 11.23
N PHE A 235 -10.91 -5.22 12.39
CA PHE A 235 -12.04 -5.18 13.30
C PHE A 235 -11.52 -5.17 14.74
N SER A 236 -12.36 -4.73 15.68
CA SER A 236 -11.99 -4.65 17.10
C SER A 236 -13.19 -4.94 17.99
N LYS A 237 -12.96 -5.73 19.04
CA LYS A 237 -13.94 -6.09 20.06
C LYS A 237 -13.64 -5.32 21.34
N HIS A 238 -14.64 -4.68 21.94
CA HIS A 238 -14.53 -4.18 23.32
C HIS A 238 -14.64 -5.35 24.28
N ILE A 239 -13.65 -5.52 25.16
CA ILE A 239 -13.70 -6.52 26.25
C ILE A 239 -14.14 -5.89 27.57
N SER A 240 -13.90 -4.58 27.72
CA SER A 240 -14.38 -3.76 28.82
C SER A 240 -14.91 -2.43 28.30
N SER A 241 -15.44 -1.57 29.17
CA SER A 241 -15.89 -0.22 28.78
C SER A 241 -14.77 0.70 28.30
N THR A 242 -13.50 0.30 28.46
CA THR A 242 -12.34 1.11 28.07
C THR A 242 -11.31 0.40 27.22
N PHE A 243 -11.25 -0.94 27.22
CA PHE A 243 -10.19 -1.71 26.56
C PHE A 243 -10.70 -2.55 25.37
N THR A 244 -9.88 -2.67 24.34
CA THR A 244 -10.24 -3.34 23.07
C THR A 244 -9.19 -4.35 22.58
N VAL A 245 -9.64 -5.46 22.02
CA VAL A 245 -8.81 -6.35 21.20
C VAL A 245 -8.93 -5.90 19.74
N ARG A 246 -7.81 -5.71 19.05
CA ARG A 246 -7.76 -5.17 17.68
C ARG A 246 -7.06 -6.16 16.75
N PHE A 247 -7.79 -6.70 15.77
CA PHE A 247 -7.25 -7.65 14.80
C PHE A 247 -6.68 -6.91 13.58
N ILE A 248 -5.42 -7.15 13.24
CA ILE A 248 -4.65 -6.40 12.24
C ILE A 248 -4.01 -7.36 11.22
N ASP A 249 -4.10 -6.99 9.95
CA ASP A 249 -3.50 -7.70 8.82
C ASP A 249 -2.07 -7.20 8.55
N THR A 250 -1.05 -7.98 8.92
CA THR A 250 0.37 -7.64 8.70
C THR A 250 0.73 -7.51 7.21
N PHE A 251 -0.02 -8.17 6.32
CA PHE A 251 0.18 -8.10 4.86
C PHE A 251 -0.15 -6.70 4.29
N ARG A 252 -0.88 -5.87 5.04
CA ARG A 252 -1.11 -4.44 4.71
C ARG A 252 0.07 -3.54 5.05
N PHE A 253 1.07 -4.06 5.75
CA PHE A 253 2.35 -3.42 5.98
C PHE A 253 3.43 -4.04 5.09
N MET A 254 3.43 -5.37 4.96
CA MET A 254 4.48 -6.15 4.30
C MET A 254 3.86 -7.01 3.20
N ALA A 255 3.87 -6.46 1.99
CA ALA A 255 3.21 -6.98 0.79
C ALA A 255 3.93 -8.18 0.14
N SER A 256 4.30 -9.19 0.92
CA SER A 256 5.05 -10.37 0.47
C SER A 256 4.68 -11.58 1.31
N SER A 257 4.91 -12.80 0.81
CA SER A 257 4.62 -14.02 1.56
C SER A 257 5.51 -14.13 2.80
N LEU A 258 5.00 -14.76 3.86
CA LEU A 258 5.76 -15.02 5.08
C LEU A 258 7.09 -15.76 4.80
N SER A 259 7.13 -16.67 3.82
CA SER A 259 8.37 -17.33 3.37
C SER A 259 9.44 -16.32 2.92
N SER A 260 9.09 -15.43 1.99
CA SER A 260 10.02 -14.40 1.49
C SER A 260 10.40 -13.39 2.57
N LEU A 261 9.50 -13.11 3.51
CA LEU A 261 9.80 -12.24 4.65
C LEU A 261 10.80 -12.91 5.62
N ALA A 262 10.64 -14.19 5.92
CA ALA A 262 11.56 -14.98 6.75
C ALA A 262 12.96 -15.10 6.11
N GLU A 263 13.03 -15.39 4.80
CA GLU A 263 14.29 -15.42 4.03
C GLU A 263 15.08 -14.10 4.17
N ASN A 264 14.39 -12.95 4.17
CA ASN A 264 15.00 -11.63 4.33
C ASN A 264 15.53 -11.34 5.74
N LEU A 265 15.16 -12.12 6.76
CA LEU A 265 15.70 -12.02 8.13
C LEU A 265 17.02 -12.78 8.30
N ILE A 266 17.36 -13.72 7.40
CA ILE A 266 18.53 -14.58 7.53
C ILE A 266 19.81 -13.72 7.62
N THR A 267 20.53 -13.91 8.71
CA THR A 267 21.74 -13.17 9.06
C THR A 267 22.77 -14.12 9.68
N PRO A 268 24.07 -13.81 9.66
CA PRO A 268 25.09 -14.61 10.33
C PRO A 268 24.77 -14.77 11.83
N GLY A 269 24.56 -16.02 12.25
CA GLY A 269 24.14 -16.37 13.61
C GLY A 269 22.65 -16.14 13.92
N LEU A 270 21.80 -15.97 12.90
CA LEU A 270 20.33 -15.97 12.97
C LEU A 270 19.72 -14.98 13.99
N LYS A 271 20.44 -13.88 14.29
CA LYS A 271 20.12 -12.92 15.37
C LYS A 271 18.77 -12.20 15.25
N ASN A 272 18.17 -12.23 14.06
CA ASN A 272 16.86 -11.64 13.83
C ASN A 272 15.71 -12.56 14.27
N PHE A 273 15.94 -13.86 14.44
CA PHE A 273 14.94 -14.85 14.87
C PHE A 273 14.90 -14.96 16.41
N ARG A 274 14.57 -13.85 17.07
CA ARG A 274 14.68 -13.66 18.52
C ARG A 274 13.61 -14.42 19.29
N GLU A 275 12.40 -14.50 18.74
CA GLU A 275 11.28 -15.21 19.36
C GLU A 275 11.34 -16.70 19.02
N THR A 276 11.67 -17.07 17.77
CA THR A 276 11.91 -18.47 17.39
C THR A 276 13.00 -19.13 18.24
N ALA A 277 14.13 -18.44 18.46
CA ALA A 277 15.26 -18.96 19.26
C ALA A 277 14.96 -19.17 20.76
N LYS A 278 13.81 -18.74 21.28
CA LYS A 278 13.38 -19.03 22.66
C LYS A 278 12.68 -20.38 22.81
N HIS A 279 12.28 -20.99 21.69
CA HIS A 279 11.40 -22.16 21.67
C HIS A 279 11.97 -23.37 20.93
N PHE A 280 13.20 -23.27 20.46
CA PHE A 280 13.95 -24.25 19.69
C PHE A 280 15.44 -24.18 20.06
N VAL A 281 16.16 -25.31 20.02
CA VAL A 281 17.61 -25.32 20.33
C VAL A 281 18.44 -24.92 19.10
N THR A 282 19.71 -24.57 19.30
CA THR A 282 20.58 -24.09 18.21
C THR A 282 20.70 -25.06 17.03
N GLY A 283 20.58 -26.37 17.27
CA GLY A 283 20.57 -27.40 16.22
C GLY A 283 19.30 -27.41 15.35
N ASP A 284 18.16 -26.96 15.91
CA ASP A 284 16.86 -26.92 15.21
C ASP A 284 16.74 -25.71 14.29
N MET A 285 17.50 -24.64 14.57
CA MET A 285 17.36 -23.33 13.91
C MET A 285 17.41 -23.38 12.37
N PRO A 286 18.23 -24.21 11.70
CA PRO A 286 18.19 -24.36 10.24
C PRO A 286 16.85 -24.88 9.70
N LEU A 287 16.12 -25.68 10.50
CA LEU A 287 14.83 -26.26 10.12
C LEU A 287 13.67 -25.28 10.36
N VAL A 288 13.77 -24.41 11.37
CA VAL A 288 12.66 -23.53 11.82
C VAL A 288 12.79 -22.06 11.41
N THR A 289 13.84 -21.69 10.66
CA THR A 289 14.03 -20.30 10.16
C THR A 289 13.61 -20.09 8.70
N ARG A 290 13.09 -21.15 8.06
CA ARG A 290 12.34 -21.09 6.81
C ARG A 290 10.88 -21.48 7.08
N LYS A 291 9.95 -20.96 6.27
CA LYS A 291 8.56 -21.45 6.28
C LYS A 291 8.57 -22.93 5.84
N GLY A 292 7.83 -23.76 6.56
CA GLY A 292 7.65 -25.17 6.22
C GLY A 292 6.80 -25.37 4.96
N VAL A 293 6.40 -26.61 4.71
CA VAL A 293 5.49 -26.96 3.61
C VAL A 293 4.38 -27.87 4.13
N TYR A 294 3.15 -27.63 3.68
CA TYR A 294 1.98 -28.35 4.18
C TYR A 294 1.08 -28.83 3.02
N PRO A 295 0.57 -30.07 3.03
CA PRO A 295 -0.16 -30.65 1.91
C PRO A 295 -1.66 -30.25 1.93
N TYR A 296 -1.94 -28.96 1.81
CA TYR A 296 -3.28 -28.37 1.95
C TYR A 296 -4.43 -29.10 1.20
N ASP A 297 -4.23 -29.49 -0.07
CA ASP A 297 -5.25 -30.19 -0.88
C ASP A 297 -5.49 -31.67 -0.47
N TYR A 298 -4.59 -32.24 0.33
CA TYR A 298 -4.67 -33.59 0.90
C TYR A 298 -5.33 -33.61 2.28
N THR A 299 -5.16 -32.54 3.08
CA THR A 299 -5.79 -32.39 4.39
C THR A 299 -7.25 -31.93 4.23
N ASP A 300 -8.10 -32.83 3.73
CA ASP A 300 -9.52 -32.58 3.45
C ASP A 300 -10.52 -33.21 4.44
N SER A 301 -10.05 -33.99 5.43
CA SER A 301 -10.84 -34.54 6.54
C SER A 301 -10.04 -34.60 7.85
N TRP A 302 -10.74 -34.73 8.99
CA TRP A 302 -10.11 -34.93 10.30
C TRP A 302 -9.28 -36.23 10.35
N GLU A 303 -9.76 -37.31 9.72
CA GLU A 303 -9.04 -38.60 9.63
C GLU A 303 -7.63 -38.47 9.03
N ARG A 304 -7.40 -37.50 8.12
CA ARG A 304 -6.07 -37.24 7.53
C ARG A 304 -5.05 -36.81 8.55
N LEU A 305 -5.46 -36.16 9.64
CA LEU A 305 -4.55 -35.71 10.69
C LEU A 305 -3.97 -36.90 11.47
N GLU A 306 -4.66 -38.05 11.50
CA GLU A 306 -4.20 -39.28 12.13
C GLU A 306 -3.25 -40.11 11.24
N ASP A 307 -2.95 -39.69 9.99
CA ASP A 307 -2.01 -40.39 9.11
C ASP A 307 -0.61 -40.46 9.76
N THR A 308 -0.15 -41.66 10.08
CA THR A 308 1.11 -41.93 10.82
C THR A 308 2.38 -41.84 9.97
N ARG A 309 2.31 -41.18 8.82
CA ARG A 309 3.42 -41.01 7.87
C ARG A 309 3.25 -39.70 7.10
N LEU A 310 4.37 -39.05 6.78
CA LEU A 310 4.36 -37.92 5.87
C LEU A 310 3.74 -38.33 4.51
N PRO A 311 2.79 -37.56 3.94
CA PRO A 311 2.20 -37.86 2.65
C PRO A 311 3.24 -37.96 1.52
N ARG A 312 2.90 -38.70 0.46
CA ARG A 312 3.77 -38.80 -0.73
C ARG A 312 3.90 -37.44 -1.41
N LYS A 313 5.03 -37.18 -2.07
CA LYS A 313 5.28 -35.94 -2.83
C LYS A 313 4.12 -35.51 -3.75
N SER A 314 3.44 -36.46 -4.39
CA SER A 314 2.27 -36.21 -5.25
C SER A 314 1.08 -35.58 -4.50
N SER A 315 0.93 -35.82 -3.20
CA SER A 315 -0.14 -35.26 -2.35
C SER A 315 0.07 -33.78 -2.00
N PHE A 316 1.26 -33.22 -2.26
CA PHE A 316 1.56 -31.79 -2.10
C PHE A 316 1.25 -30.97 -3.38
N TYR A 317 0.55 -31.56 -4.36
CA TYR A 317 0.09 -30.81 -5.53
C TYR A 317 -1.02 -29.82 -5.13
N SER A 318 -0.87 -28.55 -5.50
CA SER A 318 -1.89 -27.53 -5.27
C SER A 318 -2.70 -27.26 -6.53
N THR A 319 -4.00 -27.52 -6.46
CA THR A 319 -4.97 -27.18 -7.50
C THR A 319 -5.09 -25.66 -7.71
N LEU A 320 -4.76 -24.86 -6.69
CA LEU A 320 -4.83 -23.40 -6.75
C LEU A 320 -3.70 -22.76 -7.58
N THR A 321 -2.51 -23.38 -7.61
CA THR A 321 -1.35 -22.89 -8.37
C THR A 321 -1.03 -23.73 -9.61
N GLU A 322 -1.65 -24.90 -9.76
CA GLU A 322 -1.37 -25.89 -10.80
C GLU A 322 0.08 -26.40 -10.77
N THR A 323 0.64 -26.56 -9.57
CA THR A 323 2.04 -26.96 -9.35
C THR A 323 2.19 -28.00 -8.24
N GLY A 324 3.15 -28.92 -8.41
CA GLY A 324 3.65 -29.76 -7.33
C GLY A 324 4.72 -29.08 -6.48
N ILE A 325 5.08 -29.70 -5.36
CA ILE A 325 6.22 -29.33 -4.51
C ILE A 325 7.58 -29.63 -5.21
N THR A 326 8.61 -28.87 -4.86
CA THR A 326 10.00 -29.11 -5.31
C THR A 326 10.59 -30.37 -4.65
N GLU A 327 11.79 -30.81 -5.05
CA GLU A 327 12.49 -31.88 -4.32
C GLU A 327 13.04 -31.38 -2.97
N ASP A 328 13.77 -30.27 -3.00
CA ASP A 328 14.39 -29.64 -1.82
C ASP A 328 13.38 -29.33 -0.71
N ASP A 329 12.16 -28.89 -1.07
CA ASP A 329 11.08 -28.67 -0.10
C ASP A 329 10.51 -29.96 0.47
N TYR A 330 10.44 -31.04 -0.32
CA TYR A 330 9.92 -32.32 0.12
C TYR A 330 10.92 -33.10 0.99
N GLU A 331 12.21 -33.04 0.67
CA GLU A 331 13.26 -33.57 1.56
C GLU A 331 13.31 -32.80 2.87
N HIS A 332 13.23 -31.47 2.84
CA HIS A 332 13.11 -30.65 4.05
C HIS A 332 11.87 -31.04 4.90
N ALA A 333 10.75 -31.38 4.26
CA ALA A 333 9.56 -31.86 4.99
C ALA A 333 9.81 -33.18 5.72
N LYS A 334 10.58 -34.11 5.14
CA LYS A 334 11.00 -35.35 5.80
C LYS A 334 11.97 -35.08 6.93
N GLU A 335 13.00 -34.24 6.72
CA GLU A 335 13.96 -33.86 7.75
C GLU A 335 13.25 -33.29 8.98
N VAL A 336 12.27 -32.40 8.79
CA VAL A 336 11.44 -31.86 9.88
C VAL A 336 10.60 -32.96 10.55
N TRP A 337 9.94 -33.82 9.78
CA TRP A 337 9.13 -34.93 10.32
C TRP A 337 9.96 -35.88 11.20
N GLU A 338 11.14 -36.27 10.73
CA GLU A 338 12.03 -37.20 11.41
C GLU A 338 12.76 -36.55 12.60
N HIS A 339 13.28 -35.33 12.47
CA HIS A 339 14.02 -34.62 13.52
C HIS A 339 13.16 -34.29 14.74
N PHE A 340 11.87 -33.99 14.54
CA PHE A 340 10.93 -33.65 15.62
C PHE A 340 10.07 -34.83 16.12
N ASP A 341 10.34 -36.07 15.69
CA ASP A 341 9.57 -37.30 16.04
C ASP A 341 8.05 -37.14 15.82
N CYS A 342 7.65 -36.54 14.68
CA CYS A 342 6.24 -36.37 14.32
C CYS A 342 5.57 -37.74 14.12
N LYS A 343 4.52 -38.03 14.90
CA LYS A 343 3.85 -39.36 14.87
C LYS A 343 2.62 -39.38 14.01
N THR A 344 1.99 -38.23 13.82
CA THR A 344 0.78 -38.03 13.02
C THR A 344 0.92 -36.78 12.16
N LEU A 345 0.16 -36.69 11.07
CA LEU A 345 0.11 -35.49 10.22
C LEU A 345 -0.41 -34.27 11.01
N GLY A 346 -1.25 -34.48 12.02
CA GLY A 346 -1.66 -33.45 12.96
C GLY A 346 -0.49 -32.89 13.78
N ASP A 347 0.42 -33.73 14.28
CA ASP A 347 1.60 -33.25 15.04
C ASP A 347 2.53 -32.42 14.17
N TYR A 348 2.67 -32.82 12.90
CA TYR A 348 3.36 -32.04 11.89
C TYR A 348 2.64 -30.71 11.60
N SER A 349 1.30 -30.70 11.55
CA SER A 349 0.48 -29.49 11.38
C SER A 349 0.63 -28.50 12.55
N ASP A 350 0.64 -28.99 13.80
CA ASP A 350 0.82 -28.14 14.98
C ASP A 350 2.23 -27.56 15.06
N LEU A 351 3.25 -28.34 14.69
CA LEU A 351 4.63 -27.87 14.58
C LEU A 351 4.78 -26.81 13.48
N TYR A 352 4.20 -27.06 12.30
CA TYR A 352 4.16 -26.12 11.18
C TYR A 352 3.52 -24.78 11.61
N LEU A 353 2.35 -24.84 12.24
CA LEU A 353 1.61 -23.67 12.70
C LEU A 353 2.35 -22.92 13.83
N LYS A 354 3.03 -23.63 14.74
CA LYS A 354 3.93 -23.03 15.75
C LYS A 354 5.08 -22.26 15.08
N ILE A 355 5.70 -22.83 14.06
CA ILE A 355 6.81 -22.19 13.33
C ILE A 355 6.31 -20.95 12.61
N ASP A 356 5.18 -21.02 11.88
CA ASP A 356 4.62 -19.87 11.17
C ASP A 356 4.29 -18.69 12.10
N VAL A 357 3.67 -18.93 13.26
CA VAL A 357 3.38 -17.87 14.23
C VAL A 357 4.65 -17.24 14.81
N LEU A 358 5.70 -18.04 15.04
CA LEU A 358 6.99 -17.53 15.53
C LEU A 358 7.76 -16.74 14.44
N LEU A 359 7.74 -17.22 13.19
CA LEU A 359 8.27 -16.49 12.04
C LEU A 359 7.53 -15.16 11.84
N LEU A 360 6.20 -15.14 11.99
CA LEU A 360 5.40 -13.92 11.89
C LEU A 360 5.76 -12.92 13.00
N ALA A 361 5.94 -13.39 14.23
CA ALA A 361 6.39 -12.58 15.36
C ALA A 361 7.78 -11.97 15.09
N ASP A 362 8.75 -12.78 14.66
CA ASP A 362 10.09 -12.30 14.33
C ASP A 362 10.09 -11.30 13.16
N VAL A 363 9.33 -11.57 12.09
CA VAL A 363 9.19 -10.66 10.95
C VAL A 363 8.59 -9.32 11.38
N PHE A 364 7.50 -9.31 12.15
CA PHE A 364 6.84 -8.06 12.53
C PHE A 364 7.59 -7.31 13.64
N GLU A 365 8.25 -7.97 14.59
CA GLU A 365 9.09 -7.29 15.59
C GLU A 365 10.33 -6.63 14.96
N ASN A 366 11.00 -7.28 14.00
CA ASN A 366 12.08 -6.64 13.24
C ASN A 366 11.55 -5.47 12.38
N PHE A 367 10.33 -5.59 11.84
CA PHE A 367 9.67 -4.49 11.14
C PHE A 367 9.39 -3.29 12.09
N ARG A 368 8.87 -3.53 13.30
CA ARG A 368 8.72 -2.50 14.34
C ARG A 368 10.06 -1.82 14.66
N ASP A 369 11.15 -2.58 14.77
CA ASP A 369 12.49 -2.03 15.00
C ASP A 369 13.00 -1.17 13.83
N VAL A 370 12.65 -1.51 12.58
CA VAL A 370 12.93 -0.66 11.41
C VAL A 370 12.12 0.65 11.49
N CYS A 371 10.81 0.58 11.78
CA CYS A 371 9.95 1.76 11.90
C CYS A 371 10.37 2.70 13.04
N MET A 372 10.72 2.14 14.20
CA MET A 372 11.21 2.90 15.35
C MET A 372 12.56 3.57 15.05
N ARG A 373 13.50 2.89 14.38
CA ARG A 373 14.79 3.50 13.99
C ARG A 373 14.66 4.55 12.89
N ALA A 374 13.79 4.35 11.90
CA ALA A 374 13.66 5.26 10.75
C ALA A 374 12.77 6.48 11.04
N TYR A 375 11.68 6.31 11.79
CA TYR A 375 10.65 7.33 11.98
C TYR A 375 10.33 7.63 13.45
N ASN A 376 10.80 6.79 14.38
CA ASN A 376 10.42 6.82 15.79
C ASN A 376 8.88 6.78 15.94
N LEU A 377 8.26 5.85 15.23
CA LEU A 377 6.83 5.53 15.27
C LEU A 377 6.70 4.01 15.30
N ASP A 378 5.90 3.48 16.23
CA ASP A 378 5.65 2.05 16.32
C ASP A 378 4.48 1.66 15.41
N ALA A 379 4.71 0.67 14.56
CA ALA A 379 3.75 0.21 13.56
C ALA A 379 2.45 -0.34 14.18
N THR A 380 2.49 -0.82 15.43
CA THR A 380 1.35 -1.45 16.11
C THR A 380 0.19 -0.50 16.43
N HIS A 381 0.42 0.82 16.42
CA HIS A 381 -0.66 1.80 16.59
C HIS A 381 -1.49 2.01 15.32
N TYR A 382 -0.95 1.56 14.18
CA TYR A 382 -1.50 1.73 12.84
C TYR A 382 -2.23 0.48 12.36
N PHE A 383 -3.00 0.62 11.29
CA PHE A 383 -3.74 -0.49 10.68
C PHE A 383 -3.15 -0.92 9.33
N ILE A 384 -2.48 -0.01 8.63
CA ILE A 384 -1.89 -0.20 7.30
C ILE A 384 -0.62 0.66 7.16
N ALA A 385 0.35 0.27 6.31
CA ALA A 385 1.56 1.08 6.07
C ALA A 385 1.32 2.51 5.55
N PRO A 386 0.31 2.79 4.69
CA PRO A 386 -0.10 4.15 4.33
C PRO A 386 -0.21 5.13 5.50
N ASP A 387 -0.95 4.78 6.54
CA ASP A 387 -1.21 5.66 7.69
C ASP A 387 0.08 5.97 8.46
N LEU A 388 0.90 4.94 8.70
CA LEU A 388 2.23 5.06 9.31
C LEU A 388 3.13 5.98 8.48
N SER A 389 3.09 5.87 7.15
CA SER A 389 3.93 6.67 6.25
C SER A 389 3.53 8.13 6.19
N PHE A 390 2.24 8.42 6.26
CA PHE A 390 1.75 9.79 6.25
C PHE A 390 2.02 10.52 7.58
N ASP A 391 1.88 9.84 8.71
CA ASP A 391 2.30 10.38 10.00
C ASP A 391 3.82 10.54 10.08
N ALA A 392 4.61 9.58 9.57
CA ALA A 392 6.05 9.70 9.47
C ALA A 392 6.47 10.92 8.64
N MET A 393 5.79 11.16 7.51
CA MET A 393 5.99 12.34 6.66
C MET A 393 5.66 13.64 7.41
N LEU A 394 4.50 13.75 8.06
CA LEU A 394 4.13 14.96 8.82
C LEU A 394 5.08 15.22 9.98
N LYS A 395 5.49 14.17 10.70
CA LYS A 395 6.42 14.26 11.83
C LYS A 395 7.82 14.69 11.38
N PHE A 396 8.32 14.15 10.27
CA PHE A 396 9.67 14.44 9.77
C PHE A 396 9.76 15.82 9.12
N THR A 397 8.75 16.21 8.33
CA THR A 397 8.74 17.52 7.65
C THR A 397 8.36 18.67 8.58
N GLY A 398 7.57 18.40 9.62
CA GLY A 398 6.98 19.43 10.49
C GLY A 398 5.97 20.34 9.77
N GLN A 399 5.62 20.01 8.53
CA GLN A 399 4.83 20.88 7.66
C GLN A 399 3.36 20.90 8.11
N LYS A 400 2.78 22.10 8.18
CA LYS A 400 1.34 22.30 8.32
C LYS A 400 0.72 22.36 6.92
N LEU A 401 -0.29 21.52 6.68
CA LEU A 401 -0.99 21.42 5.40
C LEU A 401 -2.41 21.96 5.57
N GLN A 402 -2.73 23.09 4.95
CA GLN A 402 -4.05 23.71 5.07
C GLN A 402 -5.12 22.85 4.36
N LEU A 403 -6.27 22.68 5.01
CA LEU A 403 -7.44 22.03 4.44
C LEU A 403 -8.11 22.90 3.36
N LEU A 404 -8.79 22.27 2.40
CA LEU A 404 -9.68 22.97 1.48
C LEU A 404 -11.03 23.24 2.17
N ASP A 405 -11.35 24.51 2.42
CA ASP A 405 -12.61 24.99 3.02
C ASP A 405 -13.73 25.18 1.98
N GLY A 406 -13.40 25.54 0.74
CA GLY A 406 -14.35 25.76 -0.35
C GLY A 406 -14.76 24.50 -1.10
N TYR A 407 -16.03 24.09 -1.00
CA TYR A 407 -16.60 22.93 -1.72
C TYR A 407 -16.40 23.00 -3.25
N ASP A 408 -16.63 24.17 -3.85
CA ASP A 408 -16.33 24.51 -5.24
C ASP A 408 -14.88 24.20 -5.67
N MET A 409 -13.94 24.43 -4.75
CA MET A 409 -12.51 24.30 -5.00
C MET A 409 -12.09 22.83 -4.90
N LEU A 410 -12.61 22.12 -3.90
CA LEU A 410 -12.51 20.67 -3.76
C LEU A 410 -13.01 19.97 -5.04
N LEU A 411 -14.18 20.37 -5.54
CA LEU A 411 -14.75 19.86 -6.79
C LEU A 411 -13.91 20.21 -8.03
N MET A 412 -13.20 21.35 -8.04
CA MET A 412 -12.25 21.68 -9.11
C MET A 412 -11.04 20.73 -9.09
N PHE A 413 -10.47 20.42 -7.93
CA PHE A 413 -9.38 19.43 -7.85
C PHE A 413 -9.86 17.99 -8.12
N GLU A 414 -11.05 17.60 -7.67
CA GLU A 414 -11.69 16.30 -7.98
C GLU A 414 -11.91 16.13 -9.50
N ASN A 415 -12.44 17.14 -10.19
CA ASN A 415 -12.66 17.08 -11.64
C ASN A 415 -11.37 17.24 -12.48
N GLY A 416 -10.34 17.89 -11.95
CA GLY A 416 -9.04 18.03 -12.60
C GLY A 416 -8.16 16.78 -12.52
N LYS A 417 -8.44 15.85 -11.61
CA LYS A 417 -7.63 14.65 -11.43
C LYS A 417 -7.65 13.74 -12.67
N ARG A 418 -6.46 13.40 -13.18
CA ARG A 418 -6.26 12.48 -14.31
C ARG A 418 -5.11 11.55 -14.00
N ASP A 419 -5.40 10.25 -14.00
CA ASP A 419 -4.45 9.18 -13.69
C ASP A 419 -3.29 9.12 -14.70
N GLY A 420 -2.35 8.21 -14.49
CA GLY A 420 -1.27 7.95 -15.45
C GLY A 420 -1.83 7.56 -16.82
N LEU A 421 -1.36 8.23 -17.88
CA LEU A 421 -1.72 7.93 -19.26
C LEU A 421 -1.21 6.55 -19.65
N VAL A 422 -2.03 5.76 -20.35
CA VAL A 422 -1.63 4.46 -20.89
C VAL A 422 -2.15 4.38 -22.32
N GLN A 423 -1.22 4.50 -23.26
CA GLN A 423 -1.46 4.54 -24.70
C GLN A 423 -0.69 3.42 -25.39
N VAL A 424 -1.16 2.99 -26.56
CA VAL A 424 -0.49 2.02 -27.43
C VAL A 424 -0.46 2.62 -28.82
N SER A 425 0.65 3.30 -29.16
CA SER A 425 0.81 3.98 -30.46
C SER A 425 1.25 3.01 -31.57
N LYS A 426 1.96 1.93 -31.23
CA LYS A 426 2.31 0.81 -32.13
C LYS A 426 1.97 -0.52 -31.43
N ARG A 427 1.27 -1.42 -32.13
CA ARG A 427 0.80 -2.70 -31.56
C ARG A 427 1.77 -3.87 -31.74
N TYR A 428 2.55 -3.86 -32.82
CA TYR A 428 3.54 -4.90 -33.11
C TYR A 428 4.83 -4.27 -33.60
N GLY A 429 5.96 -4.84 -33.21
CA GLY A 429 7.26 -4.47 -33.75
C GLY A 429 8.26 -5.60 -33.62
N ASN A 430 9.06 -5.75 -34.66
CA ASN A 430 10.17 -6.69 -34.74
C ASN A 430 11.45 -5.86 -34.97
N ALA A 431 12.54 -6.20 -34.27
CA ALA A 431 13.82 -5.54 -34.41
C ALA A 431 14.66 -6.23 -35.50
N ASN A 432 15.39 -5.44 -36.27
CA ASN A 432 16.28 -5.93 -37.32
C ASN A 432 17.68 -5.38 -37.08
N ASN A 433 18.51 -6.04 -36.29
CA ASN A 433 19.89 -5.61 -36.04
C ASN A 433 20.84 -6.80 -35.89
N ASN A 434 22.14 -6.53 -35.83
CA ASN A 434 23.19 -7.55 -35.74
C ASN A 434 23.10 -8.46 -34.50
N LYS A 435 22.32 -8.12 -33.47
CA LYS A 435 22.07 -8.93 -32.27
C LYS A 435 20.75 -9.72 -32.33
N THR A 436 19.90 -9.52 -33.34
CA THR A 436 18.62 -10.25 -33.48
C THR A 436 18.76 -11.52 -34.33
N PRO A 437 18.19 -12.67 -33.91
CA PRO A 437 18.08 -13.86 -34.74
C PRO A 437 17.30 -13.56 -36.04
N GLY A 438 17.86 -13.91 -37.19
CA GLY A 438 17.24 -13.61 -38.50
C GLY A 438 17.53 -12.22 -39.07
N TYR A 439 18.57 -11.53 -38.59
CA TYR A 439 19.01 -10.23 -39.12
C TYR A 439 19.12 -10.20 -40.65
N ASP A 440 18.37 -9.29 -41.26
CA ASP A 440 18.32 -9.07 -42.70
C ASP A 440 19.05 -7.78 -43.08
N LYS A 441 20.22 -7.94 -43.73
CA LYS A 441 21.05 -6.84 -44.22
C LYS A 441 20.39 -6.00 -45.32
N THR A 442 19.30 -6.48 -45.94
CA THR A 442 18.58 -5.75 -46.99
C THR A 442 17.52 -4.80 -46.45
N LYS A 443 17.17 -4.93 -45.17
CA LYS A 443 16.20 -4.07 -44.48
C LYS A 443 16.90 -3.05 -43.60
N ASP A 444 16.26 -1.90 -43.40
CA ASP A 444 16.71 -0.89 -42.44
C ASP A 444 17.02 -1.53 -41.08
N LYS A 445 18.12 -1.10 -40.45
CA LYS A 445 18.40 -1.53 -39.08
C LYS A 445 17.38 -0.94 -38.14
N SER A 446 16.93 -1.73 -37.18
CA SER A 446 16.02 -1.26 -36.14
C SER A 446 16.20 -1.92 -34.78
N TRP A 447 15.87 -1.14 -33.75
CA TRP A 447 15.96 -1.51 -32.35
C TRP A 447 14.63 -1.27 -31.63
N ILE A 448 14.36 -2.10 -30.62
CA ILE A 448 13.25 -1.96 -29.67
C ILE A 448 13.86 -1.82 -28.29
N ILE A 449 13.40 -0.85 -27.50
CA ILE A 449 13.93 -0.57 -26.16
C ILE A 449 12.77 -0.41 -25.19
N TYR A 450 12.97 -0.90 -23.97
CA TYR A 450 12.04 -0.72 -22.87
C TYR A 450 12.70 0.14 -21.80
N GLN A 451 12.35 1.43 -21.80
CA GLN A 451 12.73 2.37 -20.76
C GLN A 451 11.64 2.45 -19.67
N ASP A 452 12.04 2.52 -18.40
CA ASP A 452 11.15 2.94 -17.31
C ASP A 452 11.71 4.19 -16.60
N CYS A 453 10.84 5.06 -16.10
CA CYS A 453 11.27 6.22 -15.33
C CYS A 453 11.47 5.82 -13.87
N ASN A 454 12.73 5.82 -13.41
CA ASN A 454 13.09 5.60 -12.02
C ASN A 454 12.23 6.47 -11.11
N TYR A 455 11.32 5.82 -10.41
CA TYR A 455 10.42 6.39 -9.43
C TYR A 455 9.77 7.76 -9.81
N LEU A 456 9.11 7.81 -10.96
CA LEU A 456 8.44 9.01 -11.51
C LEU A 456 7.63 9.85 -10.50
N TYR A 457 6.77 9.23 -9.68
CA TYR A 457 6.00 9.98 -8.69
C TYR A 457 6.88 10.50 -7.54
N GLY A 458 7.95 9.80 -7.17
CA GLY A 458 8.92 10.30 -6.18
C GLY A 458 9.67 11.54 -6.66
N TRP A 459 10.05 11.57 -7.95
CA TRP A 459 10.60 12.77 -8.57
C TRP A 459 9.61 13.94 -8.51
N ALA A 460 8.35 13.70 -8.89
CA ALA A 460 7.32 14.74 -8.85
C ALA A 460 7.08 15.23 -7.41
N MET A 461 7.00 14.32 -6.43
CA MET A 461 6.87 14.64 -5.00
C MET A 461 8.08 15.39 -4.40
N SER A 462 9.21 15.40 -5.10
CA SER A 462 10.40 16.17 -4.71
C SER A 462 10.42 17.59 -5.32
N GLN A 463 9.43 17.93 -6.15
CA GLN A 463 9.23 19.29 -6.67
C GLN A 463 8.48 20.18 -5.66
N TYR A 464 8.34 21.47 -5.97
CA TYR A 464 7.54 22.37 -5.14
C TYR A 464 6.07 21.94 -5.12
N MET A 465 5.56 21.63 -3.93
CA MET A 465 4.23 21.08 -3.68
C MET A 465 3.33 22.04 -2.91
N PRO A 466 2.02 22.09 -3.22
CA PRO A 466 1.07 22.95 -2.52
C PRO A 466 0.97 22.60 -1.03
N TYR A 467 1.00 23.61 -0.15
CA TYR A 467 0.79 23.41 1.30
C TYR A 467 -0.26 24.34 1.93
N GLY A 468 -0.66 25.43 1.28
CA GLY A 468 -1.71 26.31 1.81
C GLY A 468 -2.00 27.57 1.00
N ARG A 469 -2.76 28.49 1.62
CA ARG A 469 -3.24 29.77 1.05
C ARG A 469 -3.98 29.64 -0.29
N PHE A 470 -4.86 28.65 -0.40
CA PHE A 470 -5.66 28.39 -1.60
C PHE A 470 -6.69 29.51 -1.83
N ASN A 471 -6.46 30.37 -2.83
CA ASN A 471 -7.28 31.54 -3.11
C ASN A 471 -7.72 31.58 -4.57
N CYS A 472 -8.99 31.93 -4.82
CA CYS A 472 -9.47 32.20 -6.18
C CYS A 472 -9.05 33.62 -6.61
N VAL A 473 -8.09 33.71 -7.53
CA VAL A 473 -7.60 34.98 -8.09
C VAL A 473 -8.37 35.36 -9.36
N GLU A 474 -7.98 36.46 -10.01
CA GLU A 474 -8.57 36.89 -11.27
C GLU A 474 -8.41 35.82 -12.38
N PRO A 475 -9.43 35.54 -13.20
CA PRO A 475 -9.36 34.52 -14.24
C PRO A 475 -8.63 35.02 -15.50
N THR A 476 -7.33 35.28 -15.37
CA THR A 476 -6.45 35.72 -16.48
C THR A 476 -5.19 34.85 -16.57
N LEU A 477 -4.47 34.92 -17.70
CA LEU A 477 -3.12 34.33 -17.83
C LEU A 477 -2.02 35.26 -17.29
N THR A 478 -2.36 36.45 -16.81
CA THR A 478 -1.41 37.46 -16.32
C THR A 478 -0.57 36.90 -15.17
N GLY A 479 0.76 36.95 -15.32
CA GLY A 479 1.70 36.35 -14.39
C GLY A 479 1.79 34.82 -14.45
N LEU A 480 1.32 34.15 -15.51
CA LEU A 480 1.67 32.75 -15.77
C LEU A 480 3.13 32.61 -16.19
N ASN A 481 3.65 33.55 -16.99
CA ASN A 481 5.05 33.51 -17.47
C ASN A 481 6.06 33.89 -16.39
N ASP A 482 5.61 34.54 -15.32
CA ASP A 482 6.45 34.97 -14.19
C ASP A 482 6.63 33.84 -13.15
N LEU A 483 5.98 32.69 -13.34
CA LEU A 483 6.10 31.51 -12.47
C LEU A 483 7.13 30.53 -13.01
N ASP A 484 8.07 30.13 -12.16
CA ASP A 484 9.05 29.08 -12.43
C ASP A 484 8.80 27.82 -11.57
N ASP A 485 9.71 26.86 -11.64
CA ASP A 485 9.66 25.59 -10.91
C ASP A 485 9.97 25.72 -9.40
N THR A 486 10.44 26.88 -8.94
CA THR A 486 10.85 27.18 -7.56
C THR A 486 10.07 28.34 -6.93
N SER A 487 9.04 28.81 -7.62
CA SER A 487 8.27 29.97 -7.20
C SER A 487 7.49 29.66 -5.91
N PRO A 488 7.49 30.55 -4.91
CA PRO A 488 6.81 30.31 -3.62
C PRO A 488 5.28 30.26 -3.76
N ILE A 489 4.75 30.69 -4.90
CA ILE A 489 3.36 30.57 -5.30
C ILE A 489 3.23 29.66 -6.53
N GLY A 490 2.17 28.87 -6.57
CA GLY A 490 1.77 28.06 -7.71
C GLY A 490 0.31 28.33 -8.08
N ARG A 491 -0.12 27.89 -9.26
CA ARG A 491 -1.48 28.10 -9.76
C ARG A 491 -2.09 26.85 -10.42
N VAL A 492 -3.41 26.70 -10.30
CA VAL A 492 -4.23 25.77 -11.09
C VAL A 492 -5.23 26.58 -11.91
N TYR A 493 -5.26 26.30 -13.21
CA TYR A 493 -6.10 26.98 -14.19
C TYR A 493 -7.27 26.09 -14.60
N LYS A 494 -8.46 26.66 -14.74
CA LYS A 494 -9.59 26.07 -15.48
C LYS A 494 -9.73 26.83 -16.79
N VAL A 495 -9.44 26.17 -17.92
CA VAL A 495 -9.26 26.80 -19.23
C VAL A 495 -9.97 26.06 -20.36
N ASP A 496 -10.31 26.77 -21.43
CA ASP A 496 -10.59 26.18 -22.74
C ASP A 496 -9.30 26.26 -23.58
N VAL A 497 -8.91 25.12 -24.17
CA VAL A 497 -7.66 24.98 -24.94
C VAL A 497 -7.97 24.34 -26.29
N SER A 498 -7.54 24.99 -27.37
CA SER A 498 -7.60 24.43 -28.72
C SER A 498 -6.27 23.78 -29.11
N TYR A 499 -6.38 22.76 -29.96
CA TYR A 499 -5.26 22.04 -30.54
C TYR A 499 -5.16 22.45 -32.02
N PRO A 500 -4.11 23.19 -32.44
CA PRO A 500 -3.89 23.50 -33.83
C PRO A 500 -3.64 22.23 -34.67
N LYS A 501 -4.18 22.19 -35.90
CA LYS A 501 -4.15 21.00 -36.77
C LYS A 501 -2.74 20.65 -37.23
N GLU A 502 -1.93 21.68 -37.47
CA GLU A 502 -0.52 21.63 -37.82
C GLU A 502 0.37 20.93 -36.77
N LEU A 503 -0.15 20.74 -35.54
CA LEU A 503 0.54 19.99 -34.48
C LEU A 503 0.09 18.52 -34.38
N HIS A 504 -0.91 18.08 -35.13
CA HIS A 504 -1.46 16.72 -35.00
C HIS A 504 -0.41 15.66 -35.34
N ASP A 505 0.17 15.71 -36.54
CA ASP A 505 1.21 14.76 -36.96
C ASP A 505 2.44 14.81 -36.03
N GLN A 506 2.74 16.01 -35.52
CA GLN A 506 3.85 16.24 -34.61
C GLN A 506 3.65 15.62 -33.23
N HIS A 507 2.42 15.61 -32.72
CA HIS A 507 2.09 15.19 -31.36
C HIS A 507 1.33 13.85 -31.31
N ASN A 508 1.26 13.12 -32.43
CA ASN A 508 0.49 11.88 -32.59
C ASN A 508 0.90 10.77 -31.60
N ASP A 509 2.19 10.67 -31.27
CA ASP A 509 2.67 9.65 -30.36
C ASP A 509 2.26 9.88 -28.90
N LEU A 510 2.16 11.14 -28.46
CA LEU A 510 1.87 11.50 -27.06
C LEU A 510 1.14 12.87 -26.92
N PRO A 511 -0.13 13.00 -27.32
CA PRO A 511 -0.83 14.29 -27.29
C PRO A 511 -0.91 14.91 -25.89
N PHE A 512 -0.59 16.21 -25.80
CA PHE A 512 -0.79 17.03 -24.61
C PHE A 512 -2.25 17.04 -24.09
N LEU A 513 -2.40 17.25 -22.78
CA LEU A 513 -3.67 17.47 -22.08
C LEU A 513 -4.73 16.37 -22.30
N PRO A 514 -4.45 15.09 -21.95
CA PRO A 514 -5.40 13.98 -22.12
C PRO A 514 -6.69 14.19 -21.33
N GLN A 515 -7.81 13.65 -21.79
CA GLN A 515 -9.12 13.85 -21.17
C GLN A 515 -9.88 12.54 -20.91
N ASN A 516 -10.70 12.53 -19.86
CA ASN A 516 -11.53 11.39 -19.48
C ASN A 516 -12.84 11.39 -20.25
N SER A 517 -12.88 10.68 -21.39
CA SER A 517 -14.05 10.53 -22.26
C SER A 517 -14.46 9.05 -22.40
N VAL A 518 -15.62 8.80 -23.01
CA VAL A 518 -16.04 7.45 -23.38
C VAL A 518 -15.66 7.27 -24.85
N PRO A 519 -14.76 6.32 -25.21
CA PRO A 519 -14.46 6.03 -26.60
C PRO A 519 -15.71 5.62 -27.38
N CYS A 520 -15.72 5.82 -28.69
CA CYS A 520 -16.75 5.24 -29.55
C CYS A 520 -16.86 3.73 -29.30
N GLU A 521 -18.09 3.20 -29.38
CA GLU A 521 -18.43 1.79 -29.11
C GLU A 521 -18.14 1.28 -27.68
N SER A 522 -17.57 2.10 -26.79
CA SER A 522 -17.29 1.74 -25.41
C SER A 522 -18.42 2.12 -24.44
N LYS A 523 -18.67 1.29 -23.43
CA LYS A 523 -19.47 1.65 -22.25
C LYS A 523 -18.60 2.17 -21.07
N VAL A 524 -17.27 2.19 -21.23
CA VAL A 524 -16.32 2.47 -20.17
C VAL A 524 -15.57 3.78 -20.47
N ARG A 525 -15.65 4.74 -19.54
CA ARG A 525 -14.84 5.98 -19.59
C ARG A 525 -13.35 5.63 -19.44
N LYS A 526 -12.51 6.18 -20.32
CA LYS A 526 -11.05 6.00 -20.34
C LYS A 526 -10.36 7.36 -20.39
N LEU A 527 -9.13 7.43 -19.90
CA LEU A 527 -8.26 8.58 -20.16
C LEU A 527 -7.72 8.47 -21.59
N MET A 528 -8.06 9.42 -22.44
CA MET A 528 -7.72 9.45 -23.86
C MET A 528 -6.85 10.67 -24.17
N ALA A 529 -5.73 10.44 -24.85
CA ALA A 529 -4.98 11.51 -25.50
C ALA A 529 -5.63 11.76 -26.88
N THR A 530 -6.23 12.94 -27.06
CA THR A 530 -6.93 13.31 -28.30
C THR A 530 -6.56 14.73 -28.70
N PHE A 531 -6.69 15.05 -29.99
CA PHE A 531 -6.54 16.42 -30.51
C PHE A 531 -7.80 17.28 -30.39
N GLU A 532 -8.86 16.75 -29.78
CA GLU A 532 -10.11 17.48 -29.61
C GLU A 532 -9.90 18.75 -28.77
N LYS A 533 -10.65 19.80 -29.08
CA LYS A 533 -10.72 21.00 -28.24
C LYS A 533 -11.10 20.62 -26.81
N LYS A 534 -10.31 21.08 -25.83
CA LYS A 534 -10.50 20.81 -24.41
C LYS A 534 -11.32 21.94 -23.80
N GLN A 535 -12.51 21.63 -23.29
CA GLN A 535 -13.36 22.62 -22.62
C GLN A 535 -13.33 22.42 -21.10
N ASN A 536 -13.37 23.51 -20.33
CA ASN A 536 -13.36 23.51 -18.87
C ASN A 536 -12.21 22.70 -18.25
N TYR A 537 -11.09 22.57 -18.97
CA TYR A 537 -9.97 21.72 -18.63
C TYR A 537 -9.19 22.30 -17.45
N ILE A 538 -9.06 21.51 -16.39
CA ILE A 538 -8.36 21.92 -15.16
C ILE A 538 -6.91 21.41 -15.23
N VAL A 539 -5.92 22.29 -15.05
CA VAL A 539 -4.50 22.02 -15.33
C VAL A 539 -3.55 22.75 -14.37
N HIS A 540 -2.45 22.09 -13.98
CA HIS A 540 -1.40 22.72 -13.17
C HIS A 540 -0.57 23.70 -14.01
N TYR A 541 -0.11 24.82 -13.43
CA TYR A 541 0.56 25.89 -14.19
C TYR A 541 1.73 25.39 -15.05
N ARG A 542 2.60 24.51 -14.53
CA ARG A 542 3.73 23.92 -15.28
C ARG A 542 3.30 23.14 -16.52
N ASN A 543 2.25 22.31 -16.39
CA ASN A 543 1.70 21.52 -17.50
C ASN A 543 1.02 22.44 -18.55
N LEU A 544 0.42 23.54 -18.11
CA LEU A 544 -0.12 24.58 -19.01
C LEU A 544 0.98 25.36 -19.73
N GLN A 545 2.03 25.79 -19.02
CA GLN A 545 3.21 26.44 -19.62
C GLN A 545 3.86 25.54 -20.68
N GLN A 546 4.05 24.25 -20.37
CA GLN A 546 4.63 23.29 -21.31
C GLN A 546 3.72 23.07 -22.54
N ALA A 547 2.40 23.00 -22.36
CA ALA A 547 1.45 22.92 -23.46
C ALA A 547 1.50 24.16 -24.37
N ILE A 548 1.52 25.37 -23.78
CA ILE A 548 1.62 26.64 -24.53
C ILE A 548 2.98 26.75 -25.25
N LYS A 549 4.08 26.36 -24.60
CA LYS A 549 5.43 26.30 -25.19
C LYS A 549 5.48 25.38 -26.42
N ASN A 550 4.66 24.32 -26.44
CA ASN A 550 4.49 23.42 -27.57
C ASN A 550 3.33 23.83 -28.52
N GLY A 551 2.86 25.08 -28.46
CA GLY A 551 1.95 25.66 -29.44
C GLY A 551 0.45 25.43 -29.20
N LEU A 552 0.02 24.86 -28.06
CA LEU A 552 -1.41 24.79 -27.74
C LEU A 552 -1.94 26.19 -27.34
N ILE A 553 -3.15 26.52 -27.80
CA ILE A 553 -3.71 27.88 -27.65
C ILE A 553 -4.78 27.86 -26.55
N VAL A 554 -4.60 28.71 -25.53
CA VAL A 554 -5.64 28.96 -24.52
C VAL A 554 -6.61 30.00 -25.07
N GLU A 555 -7.87 29.60 -25.28
CA GLU A 555 -8.91 30.51 -25.76
C GLU A 555 -9.58 31.30 -24.64
N LYS A 556 -9.76 30.68 -23.47
CA LYS A 556 -10.50 31.26 -22.35
C LYS A 556 -9.99 30.73 -21.02
N VAL A 557 -9.87 31.62 -20.04
CA VAL A 557 -9.67 31.29 -18.62
C VAL A 557 -11.00 31.46 -17.89
N HIS A 558 -11.44 30.43 -17.16
CA HIS A 558 -12.69 30.44 -16.39
C HIS A 558 -12.47 30.65 -14.89
N ARG A 559 -11.37 30.11 -14.34
CA ARG A 559 -11.03 30.21 -12.92
C ARG A 559 -9.54 29.96 -12.72
N VAL A 560 -8.94 30.64 -11.77
CA VAL A 560 -7.55 30.40 -11.32
C VAL A 560 -7.54 30.26 -9.81
N ILE A 561 -6.95 29.17 -9.31
CA ILE A 561 -6.64 28.98 -7.89
C ILE A 561 -5.14 29.22 -7.72
N GLN A 562 -4.77 30.20 -6.91
CA GLN A 562 -3.39 30.42 -6.46
C GLN A 562 -3.18 29.77 -5.09
N PHE A 563 -1.99 29.26 -4.82
CA PHE A 563 -1.61 28.63 -3.56
C PHE A 563 -0.13 28.86 -3.26
N ASN A 564 0.27 28.72 -2.00
CA ASN A 564 1.66 28.63 -1.60
C ASN A 564 2.20 27.22 -1.83
N GLN A 565 3.44 27.12 -2.31
CA GLN A 565 4.14 25.86 -2.55
C GLN A 565 5.61 25.94 -2.11
N SER A 566 6.20 24.79 -1.78
CA SER A 566 7.62 24.63 -1.42
C SER A 566 8.05 23.16 -1.60
N ASP A 567 9.35 22.90 -1.56
CA ASP A 567 9.99 21.58 -1.59
C ASP A 567 9.79 20.76 -0.30
N TRP A 568 8.78 21.07 0.53
CA TRP A 568 8.62 20.56 1.90
C TRP A 568 8.67 19.03 2.03
N LEU A 569 8.30 18.31 0.97
CA LEU A 569 8.31 16.86 0.92
C LEU A 569 9.61 16.23 0.41
N ALA A 570 10.44 16.98 -0.34
CA ALA A 570 11.66 16.47 -0.97
C ALA A 570 12.59 15.79 0.06
N LYS A 571 12.73 16.40 1.24
CA LYS A 571 13.53 15.89 2.37
C LYS A 571 13.07 14.51 2.87
N TYR A 572 11.77 14.22 2.83
CA TYR A 572 11.24 12.91 3.22
C TYR A 572 11.49 11.85 2.13
N ILE A 573 11.36 12.23 0.85
CA ILE A 573 11.70 11.35 -0.27
C ILE A 573 13.20 11.02 -0.25
N GLU A 574 14.05 12.02 0.01
CA GLU A 574 15.50 11.89 0.17
C GLU A 574 15.86 10.97 1.34
N LEU A 575 15.31 11.19 2.54
CA LEU A 575 15.50 10.33 3.73
C LEU A 575 15.28 8.86 3.37
N ASN A 576 14.09 8.54 2.84
CA ASN A 576 13.73 7.17 2.50
C ASN A 576 14.58 6.62 1.35
N THR A 577 15.01 7.45 0.41
CA THR A 577 15.92 7.05 -0.67
C THR A 577 17.32 6.72 -0.15
N GLU A 578 17.84 7.49 0.80
CA GLU A 578 19.13 7.24 1.45
C GLU A 578 19.12 6.00 2.34
N ILE A 579 18.06 5.79 3.13
CA ILE A 579 17.92 4.55 3.91
C ILE A 579 17.79 3.35 2.95
N ARG A 580 17.03 3.48 1.85
CA ARG A 580 16.90 2.46 0.79
C ARG A 580 18.22 2.13 0.10
N LYS A 581 19.15 3.09 -0.07
CA LYS A 581 20.50 2.83 -0.59
C LYS A 581 21.36 2.06 0.40
N ARG A 582 21.20 2.32 1.71
CA ARG A 582 21.97 1.69 2.80
C ARG A 582 21.44 0.31 3.22
N ALA A 583 20.16 0.04 2.96
CA ALA A 583 19.49 -1.23 3.25
C ALA A 583 20.26 -2.43 2.65
N LYS A 584 20.40 -3.51 3.42
CA LYS A 584 21.17 -4.69 3.00
C LYS A 584 20.30 -5.74 2.34
N ASN A 585 19.25 -6.19 3.03
CA ASN A 585 18.26 -7.14 2.52
C ASN A 585 17.36 -6.52 1.42
N TYR A 586 16.54 -7.36 0.78
CA TYR A 586 15.59 -6.92 -0.25
C TYR A 586 14.33 -6.30 0.39
N PHE A 587 13.88 -6.86 1.51
CA PHE A 587 12.73 -6.39 2.28
C PHE A 587 12.78 -4.89 2.63
N GLU A 588 13.83 -4.41 3.28
CA GLU A 588 13.99 -3.00 3.65
C GLU A 588 13.99 -2.10 2.39
N LYS A 589 14.60 -2.56 1.28
CA LYS A 589 14.65 -1.79 0.04
C LYS A 589 13.27 -1.59 -0.57
N ASP A 590 12.40 -2.59 -0.47
CA ASP A 590 11.02 -2.48 -0.94
C ASP A 590 10.10 -1.85 0.11
N PHE A 591 10.40 -1.93 1.40
CA PHE A 591 9.72 -1.16 2.44
C PHE A 591 9.93 0.35 2.29
N PHE A 592 11.16 0.85 2.17
CA PHE A 592 11.39 2.29 2.00
C PHE A 592 10.88 2.81 0.63
N LYS A 593 10.82 1.94 -0.39
CA LYS A 593 10.09 2.20 -1.64
C LYS A 593 8.57 2.29 -1.38
N LEU A 594 8.02 1.37 -0.59
CA LEU A 594 6.62 1.33 -0.20
C LEU A 594 6.24 2.59 0.58
N MET A 595 7.03 3.05 1.56
CA MET A 595 6.72 4.26 2.33
C MET A 595 6.58 5.50 1.44
N ASN A 596 7.58 5.80 0.60
CA ASN A 596 7.43 6.90 -0.37
C ASN A 596 6.22 6.70 -1.30
N ASN A 597 6.01 5.48 -1.83
CA ASN A 597 4.83 5.15 -2.63
C ASN A 597 3.51 5.26 -1.85
N ALA A 598 3.53 5.06 -0.55
CA ALA A 598 2.38 5.01 0.33
C ALA A 598 1.96 6.40 0.76
N VAL A 599 2.85 7.41 0.76
CA VAL A 599 2.43 8.82 0.82
C VAL A 599 1.52 9.15 -0.38
N PHE A 600 1.99 8.95 -1.61
CA PHE A 600 1.13 9.15 -2.80
C PHE A 600 -0.07 8.20 -2.82
N GLY A 601 0.17 6.95 -2.45
CA GLY A 601 -0.75 5.83 -2.45
C GLY A 601 -1.92 6.00 -1.50
N MET A 602 -1.67 6.44 -0.27
CA MET A 602 -2.69 6.79 0.72
C MET A 602 -3.63 7.83 0.13
N LEU A 603 -3.06 8.94 -0.35
CA LEU A 603 -3.83 10.05 -0.90
C LEU A 603 -4.66 9.59 -2.13
N LEU A 604 -4.13 8.65 -2.94
CA LEU A 604 -4.83 8.07 -4.09
C LEU A 604 -5.91 7.01 -3.72
N TYR A 605 -5.64 6.16 -2.73
CA TYR A 605 -6.40 4.94 -2.34
C TYR A 605 -7.85 5.23 -1.94
N LEU A 606 -8.13 6.46 -1.52
CA LEU A 606 -9.29 6.82 -0.73
C LEU A 606 -10.43 7.50 -1.53
N PHE A 607 -10.18 7.83 -2.80
CA PHE A 607 -10.97 8.82 -3.53
C PHE A 607 -11.94 8.25 -4.59
N TYR A 608 -11.77 7.01 -5.02
CA TYR A 608 -12.13 6.60 -6.36
C TYR A 608 -12.94 5.31 -6.35
N LEU A 609 -14.28 5.33 -6.27
CA LEU A 609 -15.14 4.22 -6.73
C LEU A 609 -16.06 4.75 -7.80
N LYS A 610 -16.06 4.10 -8.97
CA LYS A 610 -17.29 3.98 -9.75
C LYS A 610 -17.61 2.57 -10.29
N ASN A 611 -16.66 1.65 -10.56
CA ASN A 611 -16.93 0.34 -11.18
C ASN A 611 -16.12 -0.89 -10.66
N VAL A 612 -16.85 -1.89 -10.12
CA VAL A 612 -16.79 -3.36 -10.35
C VAL A 612 -15.46 -4.17 -10.20
N THR A 613 -15.49 -5.06 -9.19
CA THR A 613 -14.83 -6.38 -8.92
C THR A 613 -13.33 -6.69 -9.13
N ASN A 614 -12.81 -7.43 -8.12
CA ASN A 614 -11.62 -8.30 -8.06
C ASN A 614 -10.19 -7.71 -7.88
N ILE A 615 -9.78 -7.69 -6.60
CA ILE A 615 -8.50 -8.14 -6.01
C ILE A 615 -7.17 -7.38 -6.31
N PHE A 616 -6.64 -6.81 -5.22
CA PHE A 616 -5.24 -6.56 -4.78
C PHE A 616 -4.14 -5.89 -5.64
N PHE A 617 -3.33 -5.15 -4.87
CA PHE A 617 -1.99 -4.57 -5.08
C PHE A 617 -1.74 -3.39 -6.02
N PHE A 618 -0.73 -2.63 -5.59
CA PHE A 618 -0.21 -1.39 -6.14
C PHE A 618 0.35 -1.56 -7.55
N THR A 619 -0.53 -1.59 -8.56
CA THR A 619 -0.32 -1.01 -9.91
C THR A 619 -1.64 -0.89 -10.68
N GLY A 620 -2.65 -0.33 -10.00
CA GLY A 620 -3.87 0.22 -10.59
C GLY A 620 -5.01 -0.77 -10.86
N LYS A 621 -6.13 -0.22 -11.35
CA LYS A 621 -7.49 -0.81 -11.38
C LYS A 621 -8.06 -1.05 -9.97
N THR A 622 -9.11 -0.28 -9.68
CA THR A 622 -10.23 -0.53 -8.73
C THR A 622 -9.97 -0.56 -7.20
N MET A 623 -10.68 0.16 -6.30
CA MET A 623 -11.47 1.43 -6.31
C MET A 623 -12.25 1.59 -4.95
N GLN A 624 -12.21 2.73 -4.20
CA GLN A 624 -13.35 3.24 -3.38
C GLN A 624 -13.39 4.80 -3.16
N SER A 625 -14.57 5.48 -3.20
CA SER A 625 -14.82 6.93 -2.96
C SER A 625 -15.83 7.18 -1.83
N LYS A 626 -15.77 8.31 -1.10
CA LYS A 626 -16.67 8.59 0.06
C LYS A 626 -18.16 8.61 -0.31
N TRP A 627 -18.48 8.99 -1.56
CA TRP A 627 -19.83 8.90 -2.15
C TRP A 627 -20.45 7.48 -2.09
N LYS A 628 -19.63 6.43 -1.87
CA LYS A 628 -20.02 5.04 -1.67
C LYS A 628 -19.34 4.40 -0.45
N GLU A 629 -18.90 5.19 0.53
CA GLU A 629 -18.34 4.64 1.77
C GLU A 629 -19.40 3.84 2.53
N MET A 630 -19.05 2.61 2.88
CA MET A 630 -19.96 1.66 3.49
C MET A 630 -19.91 1.82 5.01
N LYS A 631 -20.92 2.49 5.57
CA LYS A 631 -21.12 2.46 7.01
C LYS A 631 -21.76 1.14 7.40
N MET A 632 -20.97 0.25 7.96
CA MET A 632 -21.37 -1.06 8.44
C MET A 632 -21.16 -1.12 9.96
N GLU A 633 -22.15 -1.61 10.70
CA GLU A 633 -22.03 -1.90 12.13
C GLU A 633 -22.31 -3.40 12.33
N LEU A 634 -21.40 -4.12 13.00
CA LEU A 634 -21.66 -5.49 13.48
C LEU A 634 -22.37 -5.40 14.83
N VAL A 635 -23.49 -6.11 14.96
CA VAL A 635 -24.42 -5.98 16.09
C VAL A 635 -24.90 -7.35 16.54
N SER A 636 -24.64 -7.66 17.81
CA SER A 636 -25.18 -8.82 18.53
C SER A 636 -26.40 -8.49 19.41
N CYS A 637 -26.62 -7.22 19.74
CA CYS A 637 -27.75 -6.81 20.58
C CYS A 637 -29.00 -6.48 19.74
N GLU A 638 -30.06 -7.28 19.88
CA GLU A 638 -31.37 -7.08 19.22
C GLU A 638 -31.92 -5.65 19.38
N ARG A 639 -31.86 -5.08 20.60
CA ARG A 639 -32.29 -3.69 20.87
C ARG A 639 -31.48 -2.65 20.08
N ARG A 640 -30.22 -2.93 19.75
CA ARG A 640 -29.38 -2.08 18.87
C ARG A 640 -29.72 -2.33 17.41
N LEU A 641 -29.93 -3.58 17.01
CA LEU A 641 -30.33 -3.96 15.65
C LEU A 641 -31.63 -3.25 15.25
N GLN A 642 -32.68 -3.33 16.06
CA GLN A 642 -33.94 -2.63 15.79
C GLN A 642 -33.76 -1.10 15.70
N LYS A 643 -32.91 -0.52 16.56
CA LYS A 643 -32.56 0.91 16.50
C LYS A 643 -31.79 1.30 15.24
N LEU A 644 -31.09 0.38 14.58
CA LEU A 644 -30.42 0.63 13.30
C LEU A 644 -31.37 0.45 12.11
N ILE A 645 -32.20 -0.60 12.12
CA ILE A 645 -33.23 -0.86 11.11
C ILE A 645 -34.23 0.31 11.03
N ASN A 646 -34.65 0.83 12.19
CA ASN A 646 -35.57 1.97 12.27
C ASN A 646 -34.97 3.32 11.81
N LYS A 647 -33.67 3.39 11.44
CA LYS A 647 -33.10 4.62 10.87
C LYS A 647 -33.52 4.73 9.40
N CYS A 648 -33.95 5.91 8.97
CA CYS A 648 -34.05 6.27 7.54
C CYS A 648 -32.68 6.42 6.84
N THR A 649 -31.64 5.76 7.34
CA THR A 649 -30.38 5.47 6.63
C THR A 649 -30.19 3.97 6.40
N PHE A 650 -31.06 3.10 6.90
CA PHE A 650 -30.94 1.65 6.71
C PHE A 650 -30.98 1.28 5.22
N LYS A 651 -30.06 0.41 4.79
CA LYS A 651 -30.07 -0.19 3.45
C LYS A 651 -30.57 -1.63 3.49
N HIS A 652 -29.85 -2.47 4.24
CA HIS A 652 -30.11 -3.89 4.39
C HIS A 652 -29.37 -4.42 5.65
N CYS A 653 -29.70 -5.64 6.03
CA CYS A 653 -29.03 -6.40 7.07
C CYS A 653 -28.53 -7.72 6.47
N ILE A 654 -27.35 -8.18 6.89
CA ILE A 654 -26.81 -9.50 6.57
C ILE A 654 -26.67 -10.26 7.89
N ASN A 655 -27.32 -11.41 8.00
CA ASN A 655 -27.26 -12.24 9.20
C ASN A 655 -26.07 -13.19 9.05
N TYR A 656 -25.12 -13.14 9.99
CA TYR A 656 -23.97 -14.06 10.02
C TYR A 656 -24.31 -15.34 10.79
N ASN A 657 -24.99 -15.20 11.93
CA ASN A 657 -25.59 -16.28 12.72
C ASN A 657 -26.75 -15.70 13.58
N GLU A 658 -27.35 -16.51 14.44
CA GLU A 658 -28.45 -16.09 15.32
C GLU A 658 -28.11 -14.88 16.19
N ASN A 659 -26.85 -14.77 16.61
CA ASN A 659 -26.36 -13.78 17.56
C ASN A 659 -25.55 -12.63 16.91
N LEU A 660 -25.41 -12.59 15.57
CA LEU A 660 -24.60 -11.60 14.89
C LEU A 660 -25.19 -11.14 13.56
N ASN A 661 -25.46 -9.84 13.49
CA ASN A 661 -26.10 -9.18 12.37
C ASN A 661 -25.23 -8.01 11.91
N ALA A 662 -25.01 -7.88 10.60
CA ALA A 662 -24.26 -6.80 10.00
C ALA A 662 -25.19 -5.82 9.30
N VAL A 663 -25.24 -4.58 9.78
CA VAL A 663 -26.20 -3.57 9.32
C VAL A 663 -25.52 -2.52 8.44
N ALA A 664 -25.93 -2.46 7.18
CA ALA A 664 -25.42 -1.49 6.21
C ALA A 664 -26.29 -0.21 6.20
N LEU A 665 -25.63 0.96 6.24
CA LEU A 665 -26.26 2.28 6.30
C LEU A 665 -25.83 3.20 5.12
N GLU A 666 -26.72 4.10 4.71
CA GLU A 666 -26.45 5.28 3.88
C GLU A 666 -25.71 6.36 4.70
N ASN A 667 -24.70 6.99 4.11
CA ASN A 667 -24.05 8.17 4.68
C ASN A 667 -24.85 9.44 4.34
N LYS A 668 -25.41 10.10 5.36
CA LYS A 668 -26.14 11.39 5.23
C LYS A 668 -25.24 12.61 5.18
N ILE A 669 -24.05 12.52 5.79
CA ILE A 669 -23.09 13.62 5.92
C ILE A 669 -21.73 13.10 5.47
N ILE A 670 -21.06 13.83 4.59
CA ILE A 670 -19.64 13.63 4.27
C ILE A 670 -18.85 14.71 4.99
N ARG A 671 -18.07 14.29 5.99
CA ARG A 671 -17.10 15.14 6.67
C ARG A 671 -15.82 15.25 5.86
N PHE A 672 -15.26 16.45 5.87
CA PHE A 672 -13.95 16.77 5.29
C PHE A 672 -12.97 17.29 6.37
N ASP A 673 -13.39 17.32 7.64
CA ASP A 673 -12.79 18.09 8.74
C ASP A 673 -11.93 17.27 9.73
N LYS A 674 -11.86 15.92 9.65
CA LYS A 674 -11.33 15.09 10.76
C LYS A 674 -10.37 13.98 10.34
N PRO A 675 -9.07 14.06 10.68
CA PRO A 675 -8.11 12.96 10.50
C PRO A 675 -8.31 11.83 11.54
N ILE A 676 -9.54 11.37 11.73
CA ILE A 676 -9.89 10.23 12.59
C ILE A 676 -10.29 9.08 11.65
N TYR A 677 -9.33 8.18 11.41
CA TYR A 677 -9.39 7.14 10.37
C TYR A 677 -9.48 7.70 8.94
N ILE A 678 -8.38 8.35 8.53
CA ILE A 678 -8.04 8.65 7.14
C ILE A 678 -9.09 9.50 6.41
N ASP A 679 -9.04 10.84 6.55
CA ASP A 679 -10.00 11.72 5.87
C ASP A 679 -9.63 12.01 4.40
N LYS A 680 -10.49 11.52 3.51
CA LYS A 680 -10.15 10.97 2.18
C LYS A 680 -9.98 11.97 1.02
N TYR A 681 -10.17 13.27 1.27
CA TYR A 681 -10.37 14.28 0.22
C TYR A 681 -9.54 15.56 0.44
N THR A 682 -8.98 15.72 1.63
CA THR A 682 -8.17 16.87 2.07
C THR A 682 -7.00 17.22 1.14
N PHE A 683 -6.44 16.22 0.45
CA PHE A 683 -5.18 16.35 -0.29
C PHE A 683 -5.36 16.22 -1.81
N LEU A 684 -6.56 16.48 -2.33
CA LEU A 684 -6.83 16.43 -3.78
C LEU A 684 -5.96 17.39 -4.59
N ASN A 685 -5.66 18.56 -4.04
CA ASN A 685 -4.71 19.54 -4.56
C ASN A 685 -3.30 18.95 -4.76
N TYR A 686 -2.83 18.18 -3.79
CA TYR A 686 -1.51 17.56 -3.82
C TYR A 686 -1.46 16.40 -4.84
N ILE A 687 -2.47 15.52 -4.84
CA ILE A 687 -2.55 14.40 -5.79
C ILE A 687 -2.60 14.93 -7.23
N PHE A 688 -3.37 16.00 -7.43
CA PHE A 688 -3.46 16.70 -8.70
C PHE A 688 -2.10 17.27 -9.13
N ALA A 689 -1.39 17.97 -8.23
CA ALA A 689 -0.06 18.50 -8.49
C ALA A 689 0.93 17.39 -8.88
N VAL A 690 1.04 16.32 -8.07
CA VAL A 690 1.93 15.17 -8.38
C VAL A 690 1.58 14.52 -9.72
N LEU A 691 0.29 14.32 -10.01
CA LEU A 691 -0.16 13.70 -11.27
C LEU A 691 0.11 14.58 -12.49
N ASP A 692 0.01 15.90 -12.41
CA ASP A 692 0.29 16.78 -13.55
C ASP A 692 1.77 17.12 -13.70
N ILE A 693 2.51 17.29 -12.60
CA ILE A 693 3.98 17.47 -12.60
C ILE A 693 4.68 16.21 -13.13
N SER A 694 4.25 15.00 -12.74
CA SER A 694 4.81 13.77 -13.33
C SER A 694 4.56 13.65 -14.84
N LYS A 695 3.48 14.23 -15.39
CA LYS A 695 3.29 14.30 -16.84
C LYS A 695 4.29 15.23 -17.51
N THR A 696 4.72 16.32 -16.86
CA THR A 696 5.65 17.27 -17.51
C THR A 696 7.01 16.66 -17.79
N LEU A 697 7.54 15.83 -16.88
CA LEU A 697 8.78 15.07 -17.12
C LEU A 697 8.62 14.07 -18.28
N MET A 698 7.48 13.38 -18.37
CA MET A 698 7.23 12.44 -19.48
C MET A 698 7.12 13.15 -20.83
N TYR A 699 6.47 14.33 -20.88
CA TYR A 699 6.41 15.15 -22.08
C TYR A 699 7.78 15.76 -22.44
N GLU A 700 8.55 16.22 -21.47
CA GLU A 700 9.91 16.73 -21.67
C GLU A 700 10.80 15.63 -22.22
N TYR A 701 10.82 14.45 -21.61
CA TYR A 701 11.60 13.32 -22.12
C TYR A 701 11.18 12.90 -23.53
N HIS A 702 9.86 12.84 -23.82
CA HIS A 702 9.40 12.49 -25.15
C HIS A 702 9.74 13.56 -26.20
N TYR A 703 9.36 14.83 -25.99
CA TYR A 703 9.48 15.88 -27.00
C TYR A 703 10.87 16.52 -27.06
N ASP A 704 11.50 16.75 -25.90
CA ASP A 704 12.78 17.46 -25.82
C ASP A 704 14.02 16.54 -25.92
N VAL A 705 13.86 15.23 -25.69
CA VAL A 705 14.97 14.26 -25.73
C VAL A 705 14.75 13.20 -26.82
N MET A 706 13.68 12.40 -26.74
CA MET A 706 13.49 11.24 -27.62
C MET A 706 13.14 11.64 -29.06
N ARG A 707 12.11 12.47 -29.27
CA ARG A 707 11.59 12.82 -30.61
C ARG A 707 12.59 13.54 -31.51
N LYS A 708 13.61 14.20 -30.92
CA LYS A 708 14.72 14.84 -31.67
C LYS A 708 15.66 13.84 -32.34
N HIS A 709 15.64 12.57 -31.91
CA HIS A 709 16.55 11.53 -32.35
C HIS A 709 15.83 10.26 -32.85
N TYR A 710 14.60 10.02 -32.39
CA TYR A 710 13.96 8.71 -32.46
C TYR A 710 12.43 8.75 -32.65
N VAL A 711 11.92 7.72 -33.33
CA VAL A 711 10.53 7.25 -33.26
C VAL A 711 10.52 5.96 -32.42
N TYR A 712 9.44 5.64 -31.71
CA TYR A 712 9.35 4.48 -30.77
C TYR A 712 9.65 3.09 -31.38
N HIS A 713 9.86 2.98 -32.69
CA HIS A 713 10.61 1.89 -33.31
C HIS A 713 11.85 2.52 -33.94
N LEU A 714 13.01 2.27 -33.34
CA LEU A 714 14.21 3.07 -33.58
C LEU A 714 14.82 2.65 -34.92
N LYS A 715 14.92 3.57 -35.89
CA LYS A 715 15.81 3.41 -37.06
C LYS A 715 17.19 3.93 -36.68
N ALA A 716 17.99 3.08 -36.04
CA ALA A 716 19.30 3.39 -35.49
C ALA A 716 20.27 2.23 -35.79
N ASP A 717 21.57 2.55 -35.89
CA ASP A 717 22.60 1.54 -36.11
C ASP A 717 22.87 0.73 -34.84
N ASP A 718 23.15 1.40 -33.72
CA ASP A 718 23.21 0.84 -32.36
C ASP A 718 22.85 1.93 -31.34
N PHE A 719 21.75 1.75 -30.60
CA PHE A 719 21.29 2.73 -29.61
C PHE A 719 22.34 3.02 -28.51
N TYR A 720 23.12 2.03 -28.09
CA TYR A 720 24.10 2.24 -27.03
C TYR A 720 25.29 3.05 -27.53
N LYS A 721 25.58 3.01 -28.84
CA LYS A 721 26.54 3.91 -29.48
C LYS A 721 25.97 5.33 -29.54
N ASP A 722 24.74 5.49 -30.04
CA ASP A 722 24.06 6.79 -30.10
C ASP A 722 23.92 7.42 -28.70
N LEU A 723 23.76 6.60 -27.65
CA LEU A 723 23.73 7.01 -26.24
C LEU A 723 25.08 7.54 -25.75
N LEU A 724 26.22 6.99 -26.18
CA LEU A 724 27.55 7.51 -25.84
C LEU A 724 27.85 8.83 -26.56
N GLU A 725 27.43 8.92 -27.83
CA GLU A 725 27.69 10.09 -28.67
C GLU A 725 26.76 11.27 -28.34
N ASN A 726 25.62 11.03 -27.66
CA ASN A 726 24.63 12.04 -27.32
C ASN A 726 24.56 12.33 -25.81
N SER A 727 25.31 13.34 -25.36
CA SER A 727 25.34 13.76 -23.96
C SER A 727 23.96 14.10 -23.39
N ASN A 728 23.09 14.76 -24.15
CA ASN A 728 21.73 15.12 -23.71
C ASN A 728 20.84 13.88 -23.45
N LEU A 729 21.04 12.80 -24.21
CA LEU A 729 20.36 11.53 -23.95
C LEU A 729 20.99 10.83 -22.72
N MET A 730 22.32 10.72 -22.68
CA MET A 730 23.05 10.07 -21.58
C MET A 730 22.80 10.74 -20.23
N ASP A 731 22.69 12.07 -20.21
CA ASP A 731 22.41 12.84 -19.00
C ASP A 731 21.03 12.57 -18.39
N ARG A 732 20.12 11.91 -19.12
CA ARG A 732 18.77 11.53 -18.66
C ARG A 732 18.64 10.04 -18.32
N MET A 733 19.67 9.22 -18.56
CA MET A 733 19.61 7.77 -18.35
C MET A 733 20.24 7.33 -17.01
N ASP A 734 19.68 6.28 -16.40
CA ASP A 734 20.33 5.48 -15.37
C ASP A 734 20.80 4.15 -15.98
N THR A 735 22.09 4.08 -16.29
CA THR A 735 22.74 2.91 -16.89
C THR A 735 23.39 1.98 -15.85
N SER A 736 23.08 2.16 -14.56
CA SER A 736 23.75 1.44 -13.46
C SER A 736 23.31 -0.02 -13.26
N ASP A 737 22.32 -0.46 -14.04
CA ASP A 737 21.86 -1.85 -14.14
C ASP A 737 22.41 -2.57 -15.39
N LEU A 738 23.20 -1.88 -16.25
CA LEU A 738 23.97 -2.51 -17.33
C LEU A 738 25.15 -3.32 -16.76
N PRO A 739 25.73 -4.27 -17.52
CA PRO A 739 26.95 -4.98 -17.15
C PRO A 739 28.13 -4.01 -16.87
N PRO A 740 29.00 -4.26 -15.86
CA PRO A 740 30.12 -3.36 -15.52
C PRO A 740 31.17 -3.17 -16.62
N ASN A 741 31.22 -4.08 -17.60
CA ASN A 741 32.07 -4.01 -18.79
C ASN A 741 31.39 -3.29 -19.99
N HIS A 742 30.13 -2.85 -19.84
CA HIS A 742 29.40 -2.15 -20.89
C HIS A 742 29.89 -0.69 -21.01
N PRO A 743 30.17 -0.15 -22.20
CA PRO A 743 30.71 1.21 -22.36
C PRO A 743 29.88 2.33 -21.71
N CYS A 744 28.55 2.19 -21.72
CA CYS A 744 27.64 3.18 -21.10
C CYS A 744 27.50 3.03 -19.58
N TYR A 745 28.14 2.05 -18.93
CA TYR A 745 27.94 1.77 -17.51
C TYR A 745 28.40 2.92 -16.60
N THR A 746 27.51 3.42 -15.74
CA THR A 746 27.90 4.30 -14.64
C THR A 746 27.00 4.12 -13.42
N THR A 747 27.58 4.19 -12.23
CA THR A 747 26.85 4.14 -10.95
C THR A 747 26.36 5.50 -10.48
N ALA A 748 26.77 6.60 -11.14
CA ALA A 748 26.53 7.97 -10.67
C ALA A 748 25.04 8.33 -10.53
N ARG A 749 24.16 7.73 -11.36
CA ARG A 749 22.72 8.03 -11.41
C ARG A 749 21.85 6.91 -10.84
N LYS A 750 22.46 5.93 -10.16
CA LYS A 750 21.83 4.70 -9.69
C LYS A 750 20.60 4.94 -8.82
N LYS A 751 19.43 4.60 -9.36
CA LYS A 751 18.10 4.70 -8.72
C LYS A 751 17.74 6.12 -8.26
N ILE A 752 18.32 7.16 -8.88
CA ILE A 752 17.92 8.54 -8.63
C ILE A 752 16.54 8.77 -9.29
N PRO A 753 15.56 9.37 -8.59
CA PRO A 753 14.25 9.64 -9.16
C PRO A 753 14.30 10.57 -10.39
N GLY A 754 13.55 10.24 -11.43
CA GLY A 754 13.38 11.06 -12.65
C GLY A 754 14.31 10.71 -13.81
N PHE A 755 15.26 9.79 -13.61
CA PHE A 755 16.12 9.25 -14.67
C PHE A 755 15.49 8.01 -15.31
N PHE A 756 15.83 7.72 -16.57
CA PHE A 756 15.25 6.60 -17.31
C PHE A 756 16.22 5.41 -17.33
N SER A 757 15.79 4.26 -16.81
CA SER A 757 16.58 3.02 -16.80
C SER A 757 16.17 2.10 -17.95
N ASP A 758 17.09 1.23 -18.36
CA ASP A 758 16.82 0.19 -19.35
C ASP A 758 16.34 -1.10 -18.65
N GLU A 759 15.06 -1.44 -18.83
CA GLU A 759 14.43 -2.62 -18.21
C GLU A 759 14.95 -3.96 -18.78
N VAL A 760 15.56 -3.95 -19.98
CA VAL A 760 16.22 -5.15 -20.55
C VAL A 760 17.73 -5.22 -20.25
N LYS A 761 18.28 -4.26 -19.51
CA LYS A 761 19.64 -4.29 -18.92
C LYS A 761 20.78 -4.59 -19.91
N GLY A 762 20.67 -4.12 -21.15
CA GLY A 762 21.64 -4.39 -22.21
C GLY A 762 21.29 -5.58 -23.13
N ASP A 763 20.33 -6.43 -22.75
CA ASP A 763 19.84 -7.51 -23.60
C ASP A 763 19.00 -6.97 -24.78
N THR A 764 18.92 -7.74 -25.86
CA THR A 764 18.28 -7.27 -27.10
C THR A 764 16.83 -7.72 -27.16
N MET A 765 15.88 -6.78 -27.10
CA MET A 765 14.47 -7.08 -27.36
C MET A 765 14.27 -7.34 -28.86
N THR A 766 13.91 -8.58 -29.22
CA THR A 766 13.80 -9.00 -30.63
C THR A 766 12.42 -8.69 -31.20
N GLU A 767 11.37 -8.80 -30.39
CA GLU A 767 9.98 -8.71 -30.80
C GLU A 767 9.10 -8.23 -29.64
N PHE A 768 8.11 -7.39 -29.94
CA PHE A 768 7.06 -7.01 -29.01
C PHE A 768 5.66 -7.01 -29.66
N CYS A 769 4.66 -7.37 -28.86
CA CYS A 769 3.26 -7.46 -29.26
C CYS A 769 2.35 -6.90 -28.13
N VAL A 770 1.46 -5.97 -28.47
CA VAL A 770 0.55 -5.27 -27.55
C VAL A 770 -0.88 -5.33 -28.10
N LEU A 771 -1.70 -6.17 -27.49
CA LEU A 771 -3.12 -6.31 -27.85
C LEU A 771 -3.92 -5.09 -27.41
N ILE A 772 -3.80 -4.73 -26.13
CA ILE A 772 -4.46 -3.58 -25.48
C ILE A 772 -3.58 -3.02 -24.35
N ALA A 773 -3.94 -1.85 -23.84
CA ALA A 773 -3.32 -1.26 -22.65
C ALA A 773 -3.23 -2.25 -21.47
N LYS A 774 -2.00 -2.55 -21.03
CA LYS A 774 -1.66 -3.51 -19.96
C LYS A 774 -1.92 -5.00 -20.29
N LEU A 775 -1.95 -5.34 -21.59
CA LEU A 775 -1.86 -6.71 -22.11
C LEU A 775 -0.81 -6.74 -23.25
N TYR A 776 0.39 -7.21 -22.94
CA TYR A 776 1.50 -7.28 -23.89
C TYR A 776 2.46 -8.44 -23.62
N ALA A 777 3.20 -8.82 -24.65
CA ALA A 777 4.25 -9.83 -24.61
C ALA A 777 5.48 -9.34 -25.41
N TYR A 778 6.67 -9.72 -24.99
CA TYR A 778 7.91 -9.45 -25.70
C TYR A 778 8.96 -10.55 -25.48
N ASN A 779 9.89 -10.65 -26.43
CA ASN A 779 10.99 -11.62 -26.44
C ASN A 779 12.32 -10.89 -26.27
N ILE A 780 13.19 -11.44 -25.41
CA ILE A 780 14.54 -10.91 -25.13
C ILE A 780 15.58 -11.96 -25.58
N SER A 781 16.62 -11.54 -26.30
CA SER A 781 17.81 -12.34 -26.58
C SER A 781 18.97 -11.87 -25.70
N GLU A 782 19.53 -12.78 -24.91
CA GLU A 782 20.65 -12.49 -24.00
C GLU A 782 21.96 -12.28 -24.76
N VAL A 783 22.82 -11.40 -24.25
CA VAL A 783 24.13 -11.11 -24.86
C VAL A 783 25.12 -12.26 -24.63
N GLY A 784 25.38 -13.05 -25.66
CA GLY A 784 26.43 -14.09 -25.68
C GLY A 784 25.94 -15.54 -25.51
N GLY A 785 24.65 -15.75 -25.23
CA GLY A 785 24.03 -17.07 -25.21
C GLY A 785 23.44 -17.45 -26.58
N GLY A 786 23.85 -18.57 -27.17
CA GLY A 786 23.24 -19.13 -28.39
C GLY A 786 21.87 -19.79 -28.18
N GLY A 787 21.09 -19.29 -27.21
CA GLY A 787 19.90 -19.94 -26.66
C GLY A 787 18.58 -19.20 -26.89
N VAL A 788 17.48 -19.94 -26.75
CA VAL A 788 16.10 -19.46 -27.01
C VAL A 788 15.74 -18.27 -26.10
N GLY A 789 15.24 -17.19 -26.69
CA GLY A 789 14.98 -15.94 -25.99
C GLY A 789 13.97 -16.02 -24.84
N VAL A 790 14.26 -15.29 -23.76
CA VAL A 790 13.43 -15.20 -22.56
C VAL A 790 12.13 -14.46 -22.89
N LYS A 791 11.00 -15.14 -22.68
CA LYS A 791 9.65 -14.60 -22.93
C LYS A 791 9.15 -13.84 -21.71
N LYS A 792 8.60 -12.65 -21.90
CA LYS A 792 7.93 -11.88 -20.84
C LYS A 792 6.51 -11.53 -21.29
N ILE A 793 5.52 -11.95 -20.51
CA ILE A 793 4.10 -11.65 -20.74
C ILE A 793 3.57 -10.86 -19.54
N LYS A 794 2.92 -9.71 -19.78
CA LYS A 794 2.17 -8.96 -18.77
C LYS A 794 0.71 -8.88 -19.17
N ALA A 795 -0.15 -9.62 -18.46
CA ALA A 795 -1.59 -9.72 -18.73
C ALA A 795 -2.42 -9.27 -17.51
N LYS A 796 -2.83 -7.99 -17.48
CA LYS A 796 -3.47 -7.43 -16.27
C LYS A 796 -4.89 -7.94 -16.05
N GLY A 797 -5.07 -8.70 -14.96
CA GLY A 797 -6.35 -9.27 -14.51
C GLY A 797 -6.40 -10.79 -14.64
N ILE A 798 -5.35 -11.41 -15.20
CA ILE A 798 -5.17 -12.86 -15.27
C ILE A 798 -4.26 -13.29 -14.12
N ARG A 799 -4.52 -14.46 -13.52
CA ARG A 799 -3.71 -15.01 -12.41
C ARG A 799 -2.32 -15.39 -12.89
N GLY A 800 -1.30 -15.23 -12.03
CA GLY A 800 0.11 -15.45 -12.40
C GLY A 800 0.39 -16.84 -12.98
N HIS A 801 -0.12 -17.90 -12.34
CA HIS A 801 0.04 -19.28 -12.86
C HIS A 801 -0.60 -19.45 -14.25
N VAL A 802 -1.75 -18.81 -14.53
CA VAL A 802 -2.38 -18.90 -15.86
C VAL A 802 -1.52 -18.23 -16.93
N VAL A 803 -0.89 -17.09 -16.60
CA VAL A 803 0.05 -16.41 -17.51
C VAL A 803 1.30 -17.27 -17.76
N PHE A 804 1.79 -17.98 -16.75
CA PHE A 804 2.99 -18.81 -16.83
C PHE A 804 2.74 -20.15 -17.56
N ASN A 805 1.65 -20.85 -17.23
CA ASN A 805 1.33 -22.18 -17.74
C ASN A 805 0.68 -22.16 -19.14
N HIS A 806 -0.21 -21.20 -19.42
CA HIS A 806 -1.15 -21.29 -20.54
C HIS A 806 -1.02 -20.21 -21.62
N MET A 807 -0.19 -19.16 -21.42
CA MET A 807 -0.06 -18.06 -22.39
C MET A 807 1.25 -18.10 -23.18
N THR A 808 1.18 -17.84 -24.49
CA THR A 808 2.36 -17.69 -25.36
C THR A 808 2.25 -16.43 -26.22
N ILE A 809 3.38 -15.95 -26.76
CA ILE A 809 3.36 -14.83 -27.72
C ILE A 809 2.65 -15.21 -29.02
N ASN A 810 2.75 -16.46 -29.48
CA ASN A 810 2.05 -16.95 -30.67
C ASN A 810 0.53 -16.88 -30.48
N ASN A 811 0.02 -17.19 -29.29
CA ASN A 811 -1.41 -17.05 -28.97
C ASN A 811 -1.87 -15.58 -29.05
N ASN A 812 -1.00 -14.62 -28.73
CA ASN A 812 -1.29 -13.19 -28.83
C ASN A 812 -1.15 -12.66 -30.27
N VAL A 813 -0.18 -13.17 -31.04
CA VAL A 813 0.01 -12.81 -32.46
C VAL A 813 -1.11 -13.38 -33.31
N ALA A 814 -1.62 -14.58 -33.02
CA ALA A 814 -2.76 -15.20 -33.72
C ALA A 814 -4.13 -14.52 -33.45
N ILE A 815 -4.19 -13.49 -32.60
CA ILE A 815 -5.37 -12.63 -32.40
C ILE A 815 -5.33 -11.41 -33.34
N PHE A 816 -4.19 -11.16 -33.99
CA PHE A 816 -4.00 -10.15 -35.05
C PHE A 816 -4.11 -10.77 -36.44
#